data_AF-A0A8H3F776-F1
#
_entry.id   AF-A0A8H3F776-F1
#
_cell.length_a   1.000
_cell.length_b   1.000
_cell.length_c   1.000
_cell.angle_alpha   90.00
_cell.angle_beta   90.00
_cell.angle_gamma   90.00
#
_symmetry.space_group_name_H-M   'P 1'
#
loop_
_entity.id
_entity.type
_entity.pdbx_description
1 polymer ?
#
loop_
_entity_poly.entity_id
_entity_poly.type
_entity_poly.pdbx_seq_one_letter_code
_entity_poly.pdbx_strand_id
1 'polypeptide(L)'
;MPNSTHGGPATTHRIGQTITPIAHSLPVQSNVPTSSSVPNISSQNRPSSNTRQTGTGAAQGNTPGNAQSSARPPQRNTQQTGTGATQGNTLQIGIGTPQGNPQSGAPTLQAHSNWKHKTLKWPYLSLIIFFQCGFISALLYLRQRSQKNTGFVDVPAVPTLQIDGNDPAGLLVVPLWWQTFPTVVFAVYASLWTSTINDFTERQPFVDLSRVGGDTARRTVVAEYQSPWVLPAIGKMIRNRHSTLTAGNLLLFVTTIFVVPFSAFIFQSASVLTQVDVDVVQITGFDTNQLTSTTDFLSIFANATSSLVSGAPYPAWTTANVSIPQLSLPRDTQSVAFNDTTLTYNTSVWAFSGDLDCVAINNESLNETVDGQLLPFSFVDRGCEVYALFVFSSLKSIFFQGFTNSSCSADTGFSRIGLLMTLSNSEASTMKSFLVSCIPKYRLQYGNVTVLPSNNSVVFTPDLQDVKGFNFTTAWYDMDNKIFQDSVVQPETNVEASAFSQLIYSYAIFQGNHEIGDMPTGQEILDATQQAFRTFLAYLGSTILVYSLENKNTILRGMLLDTVQRLFVISAIAFALVAVLAVSLIYTVIIGIYTSLHSTYLNEEPIGLLGFEDIVHDSAGLQAFRQKIDLERRGHPEDSRYKLAKRAGFFKSSSTWHKGWTMDSRGKIVHQ
;
A
#
# COMPACT_ATOMS: atom_id res chain seq x y z
N MET A 1 50.86 19.52 40.16
CA MET A 1 50.98 20.94 40.61
C MET A 1 52.33 21.47 40.15
N PRO A 2 52.49 22.73 39.70
CA PRO A 2 51.51 23.82 39.42
C PRO A 2 51.35 24.08 37.89
N ASN A 3 50.23 24.54 37.30
CA ASN A 3 49.35 25.73 37.44
C ASN A 3 49.74 26.94 36.57
N SER A 4 48.89 27.29 35.57
CA SER A 4 48.32 28.63 35.25
C SER A 4 47.80 28.67 33.78
N THR A 5 46.48 28.65 33.48
CA THR A 5 45.52 29.79 33.28
C THR A 5 45.86 30.71 32.08
N HIS A 6 45.00 31.23 31.19
CA HIS A 6 43.54 31.50 31.17
C HIS A 6 43.08 31.95 29.74
N GLY A 7 41.78 31.86 29.45
CA GLY A 7 41.02 32.69 28.46
C GLY A 7 40.57 31.90 27.22
N GLY A 8 39.31 31.80 26.78
CA GLY A 8 38.09 32.64 26.87
C GLY A 8 37.28 32.38 25.58
N PRO A 9 35.96 32.64 25.52
CA PRO A 9 34.98 31.70 24.94
C PRO A 9 34.67 31.90 23.44
N ALA A 10 34.35 30.80 22.74
CA ALA A 10 33.77 30.83 21.40
C ALA A 10 32.30 30.35 21.42
N THR A 11 31.46 31.24 20.92
CA THR A 11 30.01 31.18 20.69
C THR A 11 29.56 29.96 19.88
N THR A 12 28.59 29.23 20.42
CA THR A 12 27.88 28.12 19.77
C THR A 12 26.82 28.65 18.81
N HIS A 13 27.10 28.66 17.50
CA HIS A 13 26.08 28.79 16.46
C HIS A 13 25.62 27.40 16.01
N ARG A 14 24.38 27.07 16.35
CA ARG A 14 23.67 25.85 15.99
C ARG A 14 23.02 26.06 14.62
N ILE A 15 23.63 25.54 13.55
CA ILE A 15 22.98 25.43 12.24
C ILE A 15 22.62 23.95 12.07
N GLY A 16 21.33 23.63 12.26
CA GLY A 16 20.77 22.35 11.84
C GLY A 16 20.51 22.40 10.34
N GLN A 17 21.34 21.71 9.56
CA GLN A 17 21.03 21.38 8.17
C GLN A 17 20.45 19.97 8.10
N THR A 18 19.16 19.91 7.82
CA THR A 18 18.42 18.71 7.43
C THR A 18 18.86 18.33 6.01
N ILE A 19 19.66 17.28 5.87
CA ILE A 19 20.02 16.72 4.56
C ILE A 19 18.90 15.74 4.16
N THR A 20 18.04 16.18 3.25
CA THR A 20 17.16 15.31 2.45
C THR A 20 17.97 14.63 1.34
N PRO A 21 17.88 13.31 1.14
CA PRO A 21 18.48 12.67 -0.03
C PRO A 21 17.63 12.97 -1.27
N ILE A 22 18.22 13.68 -2.23
CA ILE A 22 17.69 13.86 -3.59
C ILE A 22 18.04 12.59 -4.37
N ALA A 23 17.05 11.74 -4.63
CA ALA A 23 17.16 10.65 -5.59
C ALA A 23 17.16 11.23 -7.01
N HIS A 24 18.33 11.25 -7.65
CA HIS A 24 18.42 11.48 -9.09
C HIS A 24 18.13 10.17 -9.83
N SER A 25 16.90 10.03 -10.32
CA SER A 25 16.55 9.04 -11.34
C SER A 25 17.00 9.58 -12.71
N LEU A 26 18.06 8.99 -13.26
CA LEU A 26 18.42 9.15 -14.67
C LEU A 26 17.57 8.17 -15.52
N PRO A 27 16.95 8.61 -16.62
CA PRO A 27 16.30 7.71 -17.57
C PRO A 27 17.36 7.09 -18.49
N VAL A 28 17.56 5.78 -18.39
CA VAL A 28 18.27 5.00 -19.41
C VAL A 28 17.32 4.80 -20.59
N GLN A 29 17.50 5.58 -21.65
CA GLN A 29 16.96 5.27 -22.98
C GLN A 29 17.95 4.37 -23.71
N SER A 30 17.64 3.08 -23.82
CA SER A 30 18.32 2.16 -24.74
C SER A 30 17.37 1.83 -25.89
N ASN A 31 17.42 2.63 -26.96
CA ASN A 31 16.94 2.23 -28.27
C ASN A 31 18.07 1.47 -28.97
N VAL A 32 17.94 0.15 -29.07
CA VAL A 32 18.75 -0.67 -30.00
C VAL A 32 17.78 -1.38 -30.95
N PRO A 33 17.93 -1.22 -32.27
CA PRO A 33 17.09 -1.89 -33.25
C PRO A 33 17.54 -3.34 -33.44
N THR A 34 16.67 -4.30 -33.13
CA THR A 34 16.85 -5.70 -33.51
C THR A 34 16.45 -5.91 -34.97
N SER A 35 17.45 -6.08 -35.83
CA SER A 35 17.28 -6.68 -37.16
C SER A 35 18.17 -7.93 -37.26
N SER A 36 17.57 -9.11 -37.18
CA SER A 36 18.11 -10.30 -37.84
C SER A 36 17.02 -11.36 -37.98
N SER A 37 16.70 -11.59 -39.24
CA SER A 37 15.89 -12.68 -39.78
C SER A 37 16.50 -14.05 -39.44
N VAL A 38 15.68 -14.97 -38.93
CA VAL A 38 15.97 -16.41 -38.91
C VAL A 38 14.97 -17.12 -39.83
N PRO A 39 15.42 -17.99 -40.75
CA PRO A 39 14.54 -18.67 -41.68
C PRO A 39 13.89 -19.90 -41.06
N ASN A 40 12.63 -20.07 -41.44
CA ASN A 40 11.72 -21.15 -41.13
C ASN A 40 12.16 -22.44 -41.86
N ILE A 41 12.44 -23.52 -41.12
CA ILE A 41 12.60 -24.87 -41.69
C ILE A 41 11.63 -25.82 -40.98
N SER A 42 10.65 -26.25 -41.76
CA SER A 42 9.74 -27.36 -41.51
C SER A 42 10.41 -28.72 -41.77
N SER A 43 10.22 -29.69 -40.86
CA SER A 43 10.05 -31.13 -41.18
C SER A 43 9.75 -31.88 -39.87
N GLN A 44 8.54 -32.44 -39.73
CA GLN A 44 8.24 -33.87 -39.95
C GLN A 44 9.16 -34.83 -39.17
N ASN A 45 8.68 -35.36 -38.05
CA ASN A 45 8.43 -36.80 -37.87
C ASN A 45 7.98 -37.12 -36.44
N ARG A 46 6.79 -37.72 -36.33
CA ARG A 46 6.23 -38.28 -35.09
C ARG A 46 5.84 -39.72 -35.39
N PRO A 47 6.45 -40.74 -34.77
CA PRO A 47 5.87 -42.06 -34.74
C PRO A 47 5.08 -42.25 -33.44
N SER A 48 3.83 -42.61 -33.65
CA SER A 48 2.92 -43.28 -32.72
C SER A 48 3.45 -44.65 -32.29
N SER A 49 3.33 -44.99 -31.01
CA SER A 49 3.20 -46.38 -30.58
C SER A 49 2.18 -46.51 -29.44
N ASN A 50 1.08 -47.17 -29.78
CA ASN A 50 0.18 -47.84 -28.83
C ASN A 50 0.93 -49.02 -28.20
N THR A 51 0.77 -49.25 -26.90
CA THR A 51 0.74 -50.63 -26.37
C THR A 51 -0.21 -50.71 -25.17
N ARG A 52 -0.91 -51.84 -25.15
CA ARG A 52 -2.15 -52.18 -24.48
C ARG A 52 -1.89 -52.91 -23.15
N GLN A 53 -2.88 -52.79 -22.27
CA GLN A 53 -3.12 -53.49 -21.00
C GLN A 53 -2.79 -54.99 -20.96
N THR A 54 -2.35 -55.45 -19.78
CA THR A 54 -2.85 -56.56 -18.90
C THR A 54 -1.87 -56.65 -17.71
N GLY A 55 -2.15 -57.08 -16.46
CA GLY A 55 -3.29 -57.51 -15.67
C GLY A 55 -2.78 -57.70 -14.21
N THR A 56 -3.58 -57.41 -13.18
CA THR A 56 -4.15 -58.35 -12.18
C THR A 56 -3.37 -58.62 -10.88
N GLY A 57 -4.09 -58.51 -9.75
CA GLY A 57 -3.76 -59.03 -8.40
C GLY A 57 -3.78 -57.94 -7.31
N ALA A 58 -4.84 -57.64 -6.55
CA ALA A 58 -5.74 -58.40 -5.65
C ALA A 58 -5.17 -58.72 -4.25
N ALA A 59 -5.66 -58.01 -3.22
CA ALA A 59 -5.93 -58.44 -1.83
C ALA A 59 -6.46 -57.21 -1.04
N GLN A 60 -7.77 -57.04 -0.81
CA GLN A 60 -8.61 -57.56 0.29
C GLN A 60 -8.15 -57.19 1.72
N GLY A 61 -9.01 -56.46 2.45
CA GLY A 61 -8.81 -56.11 3.86
C GLY A 61 -9.92 -55.22 4.45
N ASN A 62 -11.12 -55.80 4.57
CA ASN A 62 -12.37 -55.41 5.26
C ASN A 62 -12.43 -54.27 6.31
N THR A 63 -13.54 -53.53 6.15
CA THR A 63 -14.45 -52.80 7.06
C THR A 63 -14.79 -53.51 8.40
N PRO A 64 -15.35 -52.84 9.45
CA PRO A 64 -16.67 -52.17 9.47
C PRO A 64 -16.65 -50.78 10.17
N GLY A 65 -17.54 -49.81 9.95
CA GLY A 65 -18.99 -49.86 9.72
C GLY A 65 -19.65 -49.14 10.91
N ASN A 66 -20.22 -47.95 10.69
CA ASN A 66 -21.37 -47.49 11.48
C ASN A 66 -22.15 -46.38 10.77
N ALA A 67 -23.46 -46.45 10.95
CA ALA A 67 -24.48 -45.91 10.08
C ALA A 67 -25.23 -44.71 10.69
N GLN A 68 -25.93 -44.01 9.79
CA GLN A 68 -27.23 -43.34 9.96
C GLN A 68 -27.37 -42.05 10.80
N SER A 69 -27.67 -40.95 10.10
CA SER A 69 -28.96 -40.18 10.13
C SER A 69 -28.67 -38.78 9.57
N SER A 70 -29.15 -38.36 8.39
CA SER A 70 -30.52 -38.05 7.97
C SER A 70 -31.30 -37.17 8.96
N ALA A 71 -31.13 -35.84 8.86
CA ALA A 71 -32.16 -34.88 9.25
C ALA A 71 -31.92 -33.53 8.54
N ARG A 72 -32.78 -33.24 7.57
CA ARG A 72 -32.92 -31.97 6.83
C ARG A 72 -33.82 -31.04 7.66
N PRO A 73 -33.48 -29.77 7.93
CA PRO A 73 -34.44 -28.81 8.44
C PRO A 73 -35.21 -28.15 7.28
N PRO A 74 -36.52 -27.88 7.44
CA PRO A 74 -37.37 -27.37 6.37
C PRO A 74 -37.31 -25.85 6.26
N GLN A 75 -37.51 -25.38 5.03
CA GLN A 75 -37.84 -24.00 4.68
C GLN A 75 -39.08 -23.54 5.44
N ARG A 76 -39.00 -22.37 6.08
CA ARG A 76 -40.14 -21.70 6.71
C ARG A 76 -40.66 -20.61 5.79
N ASN A 77 -41.64 -20.98 4.97
CA ASN A 77 -42.56 -20.06 4.32
C ASN A 77 -43.46 -19.42 5.39
N THR A 78 -43.53 -18.08 5.42
CA THR A 78 -44.51 -17.36 6.23
C THR A 78 -45.65 -16.95 5.31
N GLN A 79 -46.64 -17.82 5.20
CA GLN A 79 -47.89 -17.57 4.51
C GLN A 79 -48.88 -16.97 5.52
N GLN A 80 -49.36 -15.77 5.21
CA GLN A 80 -50.45 -15.10 5.90
C GLN A 80 -51.79 -15.78 5.57
N THR A 81 -52.57 -16.08 6.59
CA THR A 81 -54.03 -16.34 6.59
C THR A 81 -54.42 -16.32 8.07
N GLY A 82 -55.48 -15.68 8.56
CA GLY A 82 -56.58 -14.90 8.00
C GLY A 82 -57.57 -14.66 9.15
N THR A 83 -58.67 -13.94 8.86
CA THR A 83 -59.86 -13.71 9.71
C THR A 83 -59.65 -12.75 10.90
N GLY A 84 -60.50 -11.77 11.19
CA GLY A 84 -61.78 -11.34 10.63
C GLY A 84 -62.52 -10.60 11.76
N ALA A 85 -62.94 -9.35 11.55
CA ALA A 85 -64.06 -8.74 12.28
C ALA A 85 -64.36 -7.35 11.70
N THR A 86 -65.39 -7.37 10.86
CA THR A 86 -66.31 -6.31 10.49
C THR A 86 -66.69 -5.43 11.68
N GLN A 87 -66.57 -4.11 11.55
CA GLN A 87 -67.53 -3.16 12.13
C GLN A 87 -67.47 -1.85 11.35
N GLY A 88 -68.44 -1.69 10.44
CA GLY A 88 -68.79 -0.41 9.87
C GLY A 88 -69.55 0.40 10.93
N ASN A 89 -69.14 1.65 11.13
CA ASN A 89 -69.95 2.62 11.85
C ASN A 89 -70.40 3.72 10.89
N THR A 90 -71.70 3.63 10.63
CA THR A 90 -72.59 4.54 9.96
C THR A 90 -72.54 5.93 10.63
N LEU A 91 -72.25 6.96 9.84
CA LEU A 91 -72.48 8.37 10.20
C LEU A 91 -74.00 8.60 10.26
N GLN A 92 -74.57 8.62 11.47
CA GLN A 92 -75.92 9.14 11.70
C GLN A 92 -75.86 10.67 11.90
N ILE A 93 -76.51 11.36 10.97
CA ILE A 93 -76.82 12.79 11.06
C ILE A 93 -78.00 12.93 12.03
N GLY A 94 -77.71 13.35 13.26
CA GLY A 94 -78.71 13.71 14.26
C GLY A 94 -78.94 15.22 14.29
N ILE A 95 -80.06 15.65 13.74
CA ILE A 95 -80.58 17.02 13.89
C ILE A 95 -81.22 17.10 15.28
N GLY A 96 -80.56 17.77 16.21
CA GLY A 96 -81.08 18.10 17.54
C GLY A 96 -81.25 19.62 17.69
N THR A 97 -82.47 20.02 18.03
CA THR A 97 -82.91 21.39 18.29
C THR A 97 -82.34 21.97 19.60
N PRO A 98 -82.19 23.31 19.71
CA PRO A 98 -81.52 23.95 20.84
C PRO A 98 -82.49 24.23 21.99
N GLN A 99 -82.11 23.91 23.22
CA GLN A 99 -82.82 24.38 24.41
C GLN A 99 -81.84 24.81 25.52
N GLY A 100 -81.89 26.12 25.78
CA GLY A 100 -81.34 26.95 26.85
C GLY A 100 -80.48 26.37 27.97
N ASN A 101 -79.35 27.05 28.24
CA ASN A 101 -79.19 27.85 29.46
C ASN A 101 -77.91 28.71 29.40
N PRO A 102 -77.96 30.03 29.68
CA PRO A 102 -76.76 30.84 29.85
C PRO A 102 -76.28 30.71 31.30
N GLN A 103 -75.48 29.69 31.59
CA GLN A 103 -74.68 29.69 32.81
C GLN A 103 -73.36 30.40 32.52
N SER A 104 -73.22 31.59 33.11
CA SER A 104 -71.97 32.34 33.17
C SER A 104 -70.95 31.60 34.04
N GLY A 105 -70.35 30.54 33.50
CA GLY A 105 -69.10 30.00 34.00
C GLY A 105 -67.98 30.89 33.50
N ALA A 106 -67.24 31.53 34.41
CA ALA A 106 -65.97 32.16 34.05
C ALA A 106 -65.12 31.09 33.33
N PRO A 107 -64.60 31.36 32.12
CA PRO A 107 -63.85 30.37 31.37
C PRO A 107 -62.65 29.96 32.20
N THR A 108 -62.66 28.70 32.68
CA THR A 108 -61.46 28.05 33.18
C THR A 108 -60.41 28.19 32.09
N LEU A 109 -59.39 29.03 32.33
CA LEU A 109 -58.20 29.16 31.49
C LEU A 109 -57.55 27.78 31.42
N GLN A 110 -57.98 26.96 30.46
CA GLN A 110 -57.36 25.69 30.16
C GLN A 110 -55.91 26.02 29.82
N ALA A 111 -54.97 25.41 30.55
CA ALA A 111 -53.55 25.57 30.27
C ALA A 111 -53.30 25.15 28.82
N HIS A 112 -53.18 26.15 27.94
CA HIS A 112 -53.10 25.93 26.51
C HIS A 112 -51.78 25.21 26.19
N SER A 113 -51.88 24.03 25.61
CA SER A 113 -50.73 23.23 25.20
C SER A 113 -50.08 23.87 23.98
N ASN A 114 -48.89 24.44 24.16
CA ASN A 114 -48.10 25.00 23.06
C ASN A 114 -47.83 23.94 21.98
N TRP A 115 -48.30 24.18 20.76
CA TRP A 115 -48.03 23.30 19.63
C TRP A 115 -46.52 23.22 19.34
N LYS A 116 -46.01 22.00 19.18
CA LYS A 116 -44.63 21.71 18.77
C LYS A 116 -44.63 20.48 17.87
N HIS A 117 -44.07 20.60 16.66
CA HIS A 117 -43.81 19.44 15.80
C HIS A 117 -43.03 18.36 16.57
N LYS A 118 -43.30 17.09 16.24
CA LYS A 118 -42.70 15.94 16.95
C LYS A 118 -41.16 15.95 16.88
N THR A 119 -40.58 16.46 15.80
CA THR A 119 -39.12 16.60 15.60
C THR A 119 -38.49 17.68 16.49
N LEU A 120 -39.25 18.71 16.87
CA LEU A 120 -38.79 19.79 17.75
C LEU A 120 -38.97 19.45 19.23
N LYS A 121 -39.51 18.28 19.56
CA LYS A 121 -39.61 17.82 20.95
C LYS A 121 -38.25 17.32 21.42
N TRP A 122 -37.96 17.55 22.70
CA TRP A 122 -36.70 17.16 23.34
C TRP A 122 -36.25 15.71 23.08
N PRO A 123 -37.13 14.69 23.08
CA PRO A 123 -36.70 13.31 22.82
C PRO A 123 -36.06 13.13 21.44
N TYR A 124 -36.61 13.76 20.40
CA TYR A 124 -36.07 13.66 19.04
C TYR A 124 -34.76 14.44 18.89
N LEU A 125 -34.70 15.67 19.45
CA LEU A 125 -33.47 16.46 19.48
C LEU A 125 -32.35 15.77 20.29
N SER A 126 -32.69 15.11 21.39
CA SER A 126 -31.75 14.33 22.20
C SER A 126 -31.18 13.15 21.41
N LEU A 127 -32.00 12.50 20.59
CA LEU A 127 -31.57 11.43 19.70
C LEU A 127 -30.60 11.94 18.61
N ILE A 128 -30.87 13.11 18.02
CA ILE A 128 -29.93 13.75 17.08
C ILE A 128 -28.61 14.11 17.77
N ILE A 129 -28.67 14.72 18.96
CA ILE A 129 -27.49 15.05 19.78
C ILE A 129 -26.68 13.78 20.07
N PHE A 130 -27.35 12.69 20.44
CA PHE A 130 -26.70 11.40 20.69
C PHE A 130 -25.95 10.89 19.46
N PHE A 131 -26.57 10.92 18.28
CA PHE A 131 -25.91 10.52 17.03
C PHE A 131 -24.72 11.43 16.68
N GLN A 132 -24.85 12.75 16.84
CA GLN A 132 -23.77 13.71 16.61
C GLN A 132 -22.56 13.43 17.51
N CYS A 133 -22.78 13.26 18.82
CA CYS A 133 -21.74 12.88 19.78
C CYS A 133 -21.11 11.53 19.45
N GLY A 134 -21.93 10.55 19.04
CA GLY A 134 -21.49 9.23 18.60
C GLY A 134 -20.56 9.29 17.38
N PHE A 135 -20.94 10.04 16.34
CA PHE A 135 -20.11 10.20 15.14
C PHE A 135 -18.80 10.91 15.44
N ILE A 136 -18.82 11.99 16.22
CA ILE A 136 -17.60 12.71 16.63
C ILE A 136 -16.65 11.76 17.37
N SER A 137 -17.16 11.02 18.35
CA SER A 137 -16.37 10.08 19.15
C SER A 137 -15.80 8.94 18.29
N ALA A 138 -16.61 8.37 17.39
CA ALA A 138 -16.19 7.30 16.49
C ALA A 138 -15.09 7.75 15.52
N LEU A 139 -15.22 8.94 14.91
CA LEU A 139 -14.21 9.47 13.99
C LEU A 139 -12.88 9.73 14.70
N LEU A 140 -12.91 10.31 15.90
CA LEU A 140 -11.70 10.56 16.70
C LEU A 140 -11.04 9.25 17.15
N TYR A 141 -11.83 8.27 17.59
CA TYR A 141 -11.33 6.95 17.98
C TYR A 141 -10.69 6.19 16.80
N LEU A 142 -11.38 6.12 15.65
CA LEU A 142 -10.87 5.45 14.45
C LEU A 142 -9.59 6.11 13.95
N ARG A 143 -9.51 7.45 13.99
CA ARG A 143 -8.28 8.17 13.68
C ARG A 143 -7.15 7.79 14.61
N GLN A 144 -7.38 7.82 15.93
CA GLN A 144 -6.36 7.49 16.91
C GLN A 144 -5.87 6.04 16.76
N ARG A 145 -6.78 5.10 16.50
CA ARG A 145 -6.46 3.69 16.26
C ARG A 145 -5.69 3.50 14.96
N SER A 146 -6.11 4.15 13.89
CA SER A 146 -5.43 4.12 12.58
C SER A 146 -4.00 4.65 12.66
N GLN A 147 -3.75 5.69 13.46
CA GLN A 147 -2.39 6.24 13.66
C GLN A 147 -1.49 5.33 14.50
N LYS A 148 -2.04 4.66 15.52
CA LYS A 148 -1.25 3.78 16.41
C LYS A 148 -0.86 2.46 15.75
N ASN A 149 -1.73 1.92 14.88
CA ASN A 149 -1.58 0.56 14.35
C ASN A 149 -1.25 0.52 12.85
N THR A 150 -0.73 1.63 12.29
CA THR A 150 -0.43 1.77 10.84
C THR A 150 -1.59 1.31 9.95
N GLY A 151 -2.79 1.78 10.28
CA GLY A 151 -4.07 1.30 9.72
C GLY A 151 -4.95 0.68 10.80
N PHE A 152 -6.25 0.50 10.53
CA PHE A 152 -7.18 -0.05 11.53
C PHE A 152 -7.79 -1.41 11.17
N VAL A 153 -7.82 -1.76 9.88
CA VAL A 153 -8.35 -3.03 9.35
C VAL A 153 -7.51 -3.44 8.14
N ASP A 154 -7.14 -4.72 8.08
CA ASP A 154 -6.53 -5.34 6.92
C ASP A 154 -7.59 -5.53 5.83
N VAL A 155 -7.27 -5.10 4.62
CA VAL A 155 -8.10 -5.29 3.44
C VAL A 155 -7.54 -6.49 2.71
N PRO A 156 -8.35 -7.54 2.45
CA PRO A 156 -7.92 -8.63 1.59
C PRO A 156 -7.41 -8.03 0.30
N ALA A 157 -6.18 -8.39 -0.11
CA ALA A 157 -5.63 -7.95 -1.38
C ALA A 157 -6.68 -8.29 -2.45
N VAL A 158 -7.28 -7.26 -3.04
CA VAL A 158 -8.22 -7.46 -4.15
C VAL A 158 -7.38 -8.14 -5.22
N PRO A 159 -7.67 -9.39 -5.60
CA PRO A 159 -6.94 -10.03 -6.69
C PRO A 159 -7.00 -9.03 -7.83
N THR A 160 -5.84 -8.64 -8.36
CA THR A 160 -5.78 -7.82 -9.57
C THR A 160 -6.78 -8.43 -10.53
N LEU A 161 -7.83 -7.67 -10.84
CA LEU A 161 -9.00 -8.14 -11.59
C LEU A 161 -8.54 -8.73 -12.92
N GLN A 162 -8.17 -10.01 -12.93
CA GLN A 162 -8.24 -10.85 -14.09
C GLN A 162 -9.74 -11.06 -14.24
N ILE A 163 -10.34 -10.22 -15.07
CA ILE A 163 -11.75 -10.28 -15.43
C ILE A 163 -11.93 -11.55 -16.27
N ASP A 164 -11.92 -12.70 -15.62
CA ASP A 164 -12.53 -13.89 -16.17
C ASP A 164 -14.03 -13.63 -16.12
N GLY A 165 -14.62 -13.34 -17.29
CA GLY A 165 -15.92 -12.68 -17.48
C GLY A 165 -17.17 -13.40 -16.95
N ASN A 166 -17.05 -14.32 -16.00
CA ASN A 166 -18.13 -15.19 -15.56
C ASN A 166 -18.58 -15.00 -14.10
N ASP A 167 -17.93 -14.15 -13.29
CA ASP A 167 -18.39 -13.88 -11.92
C ASP A 167 -18.56 -12.38 -11.58
N PRO A 168 -19.70 -11.76 -11.98
CA PRO A 168 -19.98 -10.36 -11.67
C PRO A 168 -20.19 -10.08 -10.17
N ALA A 169 -20.30 -11.11 -9.33
CA ALA A 169 -20.53 -10.92 -7.90
C ALA A 169 -19.27 -10.45 -7.15
N GLY A 170 -18.06 -10.82 -7.59
CA GLY A 170 -16.82 -10.43 -6.93
C GLY A 170 -16.48 -8.94 -7.03
N LEU A 171 -16.92 -8.29 -8.11
CA LEU A 171 -16.57 -6.89 -8.42
C LEU A 171 -17.29 -5.87 -7.52
N LEU A 172 -18.39 -6.27 -6.88
CA LEU A 172 -19.24 -5.39 -6.08
C LEU A 172 -19.03 -5.53 -4.57
N VAL A 173 -18.32 -6.56 -4.10
CA VAL A 173 -18.48 -7.02 -2.71
C VAL A 173 -17.40 -6.53 -1.76
N VAL A 174 -16.20 -6.14 -2.18
CA VAL A 174 -15.13 -5.77 -1.22
C VAL A 174 -14.87 -4.27 -1.17
N PRO A 175 -14.49 -3.58 -2.27
CA PRO A 175 -14.13 -2.16 -2.21
C PRO A 175 -15.26 -1.20 -1.84
N LEU A 176 -16.50 -1.60 -2.12
CA LEU A 176 -17.66 -0.72 -1.97
C LEU A 176 -18.10 -0.55 -0.52
N TRP A 177 -17.93 -1.53 0.37
CA TRP A 177 -18.55 -1.45 1.70
C TRP A 177 -17.95 -0.35 2.57
N TRP A 178 -16.62 -0.23 2.64
CA TRP A 178 -16.01 0.78 3.51
C TRP A 178 -16.22 2.21 3.00
N GLN A 179 -16.42 2.42 1.69
CA GLN A 179 -16.73 3.75 1.14
C GLN A 179 -18.24 4.08 1.20
N THR A 180 -19.08 3.09 0.93
CA THR A 180 -20.54 3.29 0.84
C THR A 180 -21.19 3.35 2.21
N PHE A 181 -20.71 2.56 3.18
CA PHE A 181 -21.32 2.50 4.51
C PHE A 181 -21.34 3.85 5.24
N PRO A 182 -20.23 4.61 5.34
CA PRO A 182 -20.26 5.95 5.94
C PRO A 182 -21.22 6.88 5.21
N THR A 183 -21.24 6.84 3.88
CA THR A 183 -22.10 7.67 3.04
C THR A 183 -23.57 7.44 3.34
N VAL A 184 -24.01 6.18 3.43
CA VAL A 184 -25.39 5.83 3.77
C VAL A 184 -25.74 6.31 5.18
N VAL A 185 -24.87 6.08 6.15
CA VAL A 185 -25.08 6.49 7.56
C VAL A 185 -25.21 8.01 7.67
N PHE A 186 -24.31 8.77 7.02
CA PHE A 186 -24.37 10.23 7.02
C PHE A 186 -25.55 10.79 6.21
N ALA A 187 -26.00 10.09 5.16
CA ALA A 187 -27.20 10.48 4.41
C ALA A 187 -28.49 10.33 5.24
N VAL A 188 -28.61 9.24 6.02
CA VAL A 188 -29.72 9.06 6.96
C VAL A 188 -29.70 10.17 8.02
N TYR A 189 -28.53 10.44 8.59
CA TYR A 189 -28.37 11.55 9.54
C TYR A 189 -28.75 12.91 8.94
N ALA A 190 -28.26 13.23 7.74
CA ALA A 190 -28.59 14.47 7.04
C ALA A 190 -30.11 14.59 6.80
N SER A 191 -30.79 13.48 6.51
CA SER A 191 -32.25 13.46 6.33
C SER A 191 -32.99 13.77 7.64
N LEU A 192 -32.58 13.16 8.77
CA LEU A 192 -33.15 13.45 10.10
C LEU A 192 -32.94 14.92 10.50
N TRP A 193 -31.76 15.45 10.20
CA TRP A 193 -31.42 16.84 10.43
C TRP A 193 -32.24 17.79 9.55
N THR A 194 -32.41 17.45 8.27
CA THR A 194 -33.23 18.21 7.31
C THR A 194 -34.65 18.37 7.80
N SER A 195 -35.28 17.28 8.26
CA SER A 195 -36.62 17.31 8.83
C SER A 195 -36.71 18.24 10.05
N THR A 196 -35.69 18.26 10.91
CA THR A 196 -35.64 19.17 12.07
C THR A 196 -35.60 20.63 11.65
N ILE A 197 -34.77 20.97 10.65
CA ILE A 197 -34.62 22.35 10.17
C ILE A 197 -35.85 22.81 9.41
N ASN A 198 -36.51 21.92 8.66
CA ASN A 198 -37.77 22.23 7.96
C ASN A 198 -38.87 22.56 8.96
N ASP A 199 -39.10 21.71 9.96
CA ASP A 199 -40.11 21.94 10.99
C ASP A 199 -39.78 23.18 11.84
N PHE A 200 -38.49 23.45 12.08
CA PHE A 200 -38.05 24.69 12.72
C PHE A 200 -38.37 25.94 11.87
N THR A 201 -38.17 25.82 10.55
CA THR A 201 -38.45 26.89 9.58
C THR A 201 -39.95 27.16 9.45
N GLU A 202 -40.79 26.12 9.49
CA GLU A 202 -42.24 26.24 9.52
C GLU A 202 -42.74 26.94 10.79
N ARG A 203 -42.14 26.63 11.94
CA ARG A 203 -42.56 27.19 13.23
C ARG A 203 -42.19 28.66 13.41
N GLN A 204 -41.05 29.10 12.87
CA GLN A 204 -40.46 30.40 13.20
C GLN A 204 -41.37 31.61 12.93
N PRO A 205 -42.11 31.71 11.79
CA PRO A 205 -43.03 32.82 11.54
C PRO A 205 -44.05 33.05 12.66
N PHE A 206 -44.55 31.96 13.25
CA PHE A 206 -45.55 32.02 14.33
C PHE A 206 -44.94 32.42 15.68
N VAL A 207 -43.67 32.08 15.90
CA VAL A 207 -42.90 32.56 17.06
C VAL A 207 -42.71 34.08 16.97
N ASP A 208 -42.38 34.60 15.80
CA ASP A 208 -42.17 36.04 15.60
C ASP A 208 -43.46 36.86 15.72
N LEU A 209 -44.62 36.29 15.35
CA LEU A 209 -45.93 36.90 15.61
C LEU A 209 -46.27 36.98 17.10
N SER A 210 -45.82 36.00 17.90
CA SER A 210 -46.12 35.94 19.33
C SER A 210 -45.29 36.89 20.20
N ARG A 211 -44.22 37.48 19.64
CA ARG A 211 -43.36 38.41 20.39
C ARG A 211 -44.07 39.74 20.65
N VAL A 212 -43.80 40.35 21.81
CA VAL A 212 -44.36 41.67 22.17
C VAL A 212 -43.86 42.71 21.17
N GLY A 213 -44.78 43.31 20.40
CA GLY A 213 -44.45 44.18 19.27
C GLY A 213 -44.21 43.44 17.94
N GLY A 214 -44.83 42.26 17.78
CA GLY A 214 -44.67 41.34 16.66
C GLY A 214 -44.62 42.00 15.27
N ASP A 215 -43.77 41.46 14.40
CA ASP A 215 -43.58 42.00 13.06
C ASP A 215 -44.85 41.82 12.22
N THR A 216 -45.03 42.69 11.23
CA THR A 216 -46.17 42.67 10.31
C THR A 216 -46.35 41.28 9.68
N ALA A 217 -47.59 40.77 9.64
CA ALA A 217 -47.94 39.46 9.06
C ALA A 217 -47.41 39.28 7.62
N ARG A 218 -47.25 40.38 6.88
CA ARG A 218 -46.65 40.39 5.52
C ARG A 218 -45.17 39.99 5.51
N ARG A 219 -44.42 40.26 6.58
CA ARG A 219 -43.00 39.89 6.70
C ARG A 219 -42.79 38.50 7.28
N THR A 220 -43.73 38.01 8.09
CA THR A 220 -43.63 36.72 8.79
C THR A 220 -44.34 35.60 8.05
N VAL A 221 -45.68 35.69 7.88
CA VAL A 221 -46.51 34.59 7.35
C VAL A 221 -46.41 34.45 5.84
N VAL A 222 -46.35 35.58 5.11
CA VAL A 222 -46.26 35.56 3.63
C VAL A 222 -44.84 35.23 3.16
N ALA A 223 -43.86 35.24 4.07
CA ALA A 223 -42.51 34.81 3.76
C ALA A 223 -42.45 33.27 3.71
N GLU A 224 -42.86 32.71 2.58
CA GLU A 224 -42.64 31.29 2.26
C GLU A 224 -41.12 31.00 2.28
N TYR A 225 -40.64 30.44 3.40
CA TYR A 225 -39.24 30.07 3.60
C TYR A 225 -38.93 28.69 3.01
N GLN A 226 -39.97 27.92 2.67
CA GLN A 226 -39.90 26.64 1.98
C GLN A 226 -39.72 26.87 0.48
N SER A 227 -38.50 27.18 0.08
CA SER A 227 -38.15 27.09 -1.34
C SER A 227 -37.52 25.72 -1.61
N PRO A 228 -37.81 25.08 -2.76
CA PRO A 228 -37.09 23.88 -3.18
C PRO A 228 -35.58 24.13 -3.35
N TRP A 229 -35.17 25.40 -3.45
CA TRP A 229 -33.78 25.82 -3.54
C TRP A 229 -33.34 26.51 -2.24
N VAL A 230 -32.36 25.92 -1.55
CA VAL A 230 -31.88 26.42 -0.25
C VAL A 230 -31.23 27.80 -0.35
N LEU A 231 -30.47 28.08 -1.43
CA LEU A 231 -29.73 29.35 -1.56
C LEU A 231 -30.65 30.60 -1.69
N PRO A 232 -31.69 30.61 -2.55
CA PRO A 232 -32.66 31.70 -2.56
C PRO A 232 -33.40 31.87 -1.22
N ALA A 233 -33.72 30.75 -0.53
CA ALA A 233 -34.36 30.80 0.78
C ALA A 233 -33.47 31.49 1.82
N ILE A 234 -32.17 31.16 1.85
CA ILE A 234 -31.16 31.83 2.70
C ILE A 234 -31.14 33.33 2.43
N GLY A 235 -31.11 33.75 1.15
CA GLY A 235 -31.13 35.18 0.78
C GLY A 235 -32.38 35.91 1.27
N LYS A 236 -33.55 35.25 1.18
CA LYS A 236 -34.82 35.77 1.71
C LYS A 236 -34.78 35.90 3.25
N MET A 237 -34.25 34.91 3.95
CA MET A 237 -34.11 34.91 5.42
C MET A 237 -33.16 36.02 5.91
N ILE A 238 -32.03 36.23 5.22
CA ILE A 238 -31.07 37.31 5.53
C ILE A 238 -31.75 38.68 5.39
N ARG A 239 -32.49 38.88 4.28
CA ARG A 239 -33.22 40.13 4.04
C ARG A 239 -34.26 40.41 5.12
N ASN A 240 -34.87 39.36 5.67
CA ASN A 240 -35.86 39.44 6.74
C ASN A 240 -35.22 39.45 8.15
N ARG A 241 -33.88 39.48 8.26
CA ARG A 241 -33.13 39.49 9.54
C ARG A 241 -33.37 38.28 10.44
N HIS A 242 -33.73 37.12 9.88
CA HIS A 242 -33.92 35.88 10.63
C HIS A 242 -32.61 35.08 10.73
N SER A 243 -31.66 35.58 11.52
CA SER A 243 -30.29 35.05 11.60
C SER A 243 -30.21 33.58 12.02
N THR A 244 -31.05 33.14 12.97
CA THR A 244 -31.09 31.73 13.41
C THR A 244 -31.52 30.83 12.24
N LEU A 245 -32.60 31.15 11.53
CA LEU A 245 -33.04 30.38 10.36
C LEU A 245 -31.98 30.34 9.25
N THR A 246 -31.34 31.48 9.00
CA THR A 246 -30.25 31.58 8.04
C THR A 246 -29.10 30.63 8.41
N ALA A 247 -28.68 30.63 9.68
CA ALA A 247 -27.61 29.76 10.17
C ALA A 247 -28.00 28.27 10.05
N GLY A 248 -29.23 27.91 10.40
CA GLY A 248 -29.71 26.53 10.28
C GLY A 248 -29.79 26.03 8.84
N ASN A 249 -30.29 26.84 7.91
CA ASN A 249 -30.37 26.48 6.50
C ASN A 249 -28.99 26.48 5.82
N LEU A 250 -28.08 27.37 6.22
CA LEU A 250 -26.69 27.33 5.76
C LEU A 250 -25.98 26.07 6.24
N LEU A 251 -26.15 25.71 7.51
CA LEU A 251 -25.57 24.50 8.08
C LEU A 251 -26.17 23.23 7.48
N LEU A 252 -27.47 23.25 7.14
CA LEU A 252 -28.12 22.19 6.38
C LEU A 252 -27.47 22.01 5.00
N PHE A 253 -27.30 23.11 4.25
CA PHE A 253 -26.62 23.09 2.95
C PHE A 253 -25.20 22.54 3.07
N VAL A 254 -24.42 23.00 4.06
CA VAL A 254 -23.07 22.51 4.32
C VAL A 254 -23.09 21.01 4.67
N THR A 255 -24.01 20.56 5.51
CA THR A 255 -24.10 19.15 5.90
C THR A 255 -24.44 18.26 4.69
N THR A 256 -25.41 18.64 3.87
CA THR A 256 -25.80 17.84 2.70
C THR A 256 -24.72 17.81 1.62
N ILE A 257 -24.06 18.94 1.34
CA ILE A 257 -23.07 19.04 0.26
C ILE A 257 -21.67 18.61 0.70
N PHE A 258 -21.26 18.82 1.95
CA PHE A 258 -19.93 18.42 2.42
C PHE A 258 -19.97 17.08 3.14
N VAL A 259 -20.77 16.92 4.20
CA VAL A 259 -20.65 15.76 5.10
C VAL A 259 -20.92 14.45 4.36
N VAL A 260 -21.96 14.40 3.53
CA VAL A 260 -22.34 13.17 2.81
C VAL A 260 -21.24 12.73 1.82
N PRO A 261 -20.83 13.51 0.81
CA PRO A 261 -19.82 13.05 -0.14
C PRO A 261 -18.42 12.90 0.47
N PHE A 262 -18.02 13.76 1.42
CA PHE A 262 -16.72 13.61 2.08
C PHE A 262 -16.65 12.35 2.96
N SER A 263 -17.78 11.84 3.41
CA SER A 263 -17.79 10.62 4.21
C SER A 263 -17.30 9.38 3.45
N ALA A 264 -17.49 9.34 2.12
CA ALA A 264 -16.96 8.28 1.26
C ALA A 264 -15.42 8.24 1.25
N PHE A 265 -14.79 9.38 1.50
CA PHE A 265 -13.33 9.55 1.48
C PHE A 265 -12.69 9.49 2.87
N ILE A 266 -13.44 9.19 3.94
CA ILE A 266 -12.87 9.05 5.28
C ILE A 266 -11.82 7.93 5.31
N PHE A 267 -12.08 6.84 4.57
CA PHE A 267 -11.24 5.66 4.54
C PHE A 267 -10.52 5.54 3.20
N GLN A 268 -9.20 5.40 3.26
CA GLN A 268 -8.35 5.15 2.10
C GLN A 268 -7.50 3.90 2.35
N SER A 269 -7.41 3.00 1.37
CA SER A 269 -6.48 1.89 1.44
C SER A 269 -5.07 2.36 1.09
N ALA A 270 -4.08 1.92 1.85
CA ALA A 270 -2.66 2.07 1.51
C ALA A 270 -1.91 0.78 1.85
N SER A 271 -0.87 0.47 1.08
CA SER A 271 0.01 -0.66 1.33
C SER A 271 0.96 -0.35 2.49
N VAL A 272 1.10 -1.29 3.41
CA VAL A 272 1.99 -1.21 4.56
C VAL A 272 2.85 -2.46 4.59
N LEU A 273 4.15 -2.27 4.77
CA LEU A 273 5.07 -3.36 5.04
C LEU A 273 4.80 -3.89 6.46
N THR A 274 4.32 -5.11 6.54
CA THR A 274 4.09 -5.84 7.78
C THR A 274 5.17 -6.90 7.90
N GLN A 275 5.81 -6.96 9.07
CA GLN A 275 6.74 -8.03 9.41
C GLN A 275 5.96 -9.17 10.05
N VAL A 276 6.06 -10.35 9.45
CA VAL A 276 5.47 -11.58 9.97
C VAL A 276 6.61 -12.55 10.25
N ASP A 277 6.68 -13.07 11.48
CA ASP A 277 7.61 -14.13 11.81
C ASP A 277 7.20 -15.41 11.07
N VAL A 278 8.11 -15.95 10.27
CA VAL A 278 7.90 -17.16 9.49
C VAL A 278 9.01 -18.16 9.76
N ASP A 279 8.64 -19.44 9.81
CA ASP A 279 9.60 -20.51 9.82
C ASP A 279 10.19 -20.68 8.42
N VAL A 280 11.51 -20.63 8.29
CA VAL A 280 12.25 -20.84 7.05
C VAL A 280 12.97 -22.17 7.16
N VAL A 281 12.84 -23.03 6.15
CA VAL A 281 13.45 -24.36 6.14
C VAL A 281 14.73 -24.33 5.32
N GLN A 282 15.84 -24.65 5.96
CA GLN A 282 17.12 -24.85 5.28
C GLN A 282 17.15 -26.25 4.63
N ILE A 283 17.27 -26.28 3.31
CA ILE A 283 17.24 -27.52 2.50
C ILE A 283 18.65 -28.09 2.30
N THR A 284 19.66 -27.23 2.20
CA THR A 284 21.04 -27.68 1.95
C THR A 284 22.00 -27.22 3.02
N GLY A 285 23.10 -27.96 3.19
CA GLY A 285 24.24 -27.59 4.03
C GLY A 285 25.54 -27.62 3.23
N PHE A 286 26.65 -27.25 3.88
CA PHE A 286 28.00 -27.37 3.31
C PHE A 286 28.76 -28.52 3.96
N ASP A 287 29.34 -29.39 3.12
CA ASP A 287 30.16 -30.51 3.56
C ASP A 287 31.46 -30.56 2.73
N THR A 288 32.59 -30.40 3.42
CA THR A 288 33.92 -30.43 2.80
C THR A 288 34.31 -31.81 2.29
N ASN A 289 33.64 -32.88 2.76
CA ASN A 289 33.92 -34.24 2.30
C ASN A 289 33.46 -34.50 0.85
N GLN A 290 32.66 -33.60 0.27
CA GLN A 290 32.26 -33.65 -1.14
C GLN A 290 33.39 -33.24 -2.09
N LEU A 291 34.43 -32.60 -1.57
CA LEU A 291 35.61 -32.21 -2.33
C LEU A 291 36.51 -33.43 -2.49
N THR A 292 36.53 -34.01 -3.69
CA THR A 292 37.31 -35.21 -3.99
C THR A 292 38.50 -34.89 -4.89
N SER A 293 39.42 -35.83 -4.99
CA SER A 293 40.54 -35.71 -5.92
C SER A 293 40.12 -35.74 -7.39
N THR A 294 38.84 -35.92 -7.72
CA THR A 294 38.30 -35.98 -9.09
C THR A 294 37.38 -34.80 -9.42
N THR A 295 37.27 -33.80 -8.54
CA THR A 295 36.47 -32.61 -8.81
C THR A 295 37.04 -31.83 -10.01
N ASP A 296 36.18 -31.53 -10.99
CA ASP A 296 36.51 -30.72 -12.16
C ASP A 296 36.26 -29.24 -11.88
N PHE A 297 37.32 -28.45 -11.81
CA PHE A 297 37.24 -27.01 -11.55
C PHE A 297 37.03 -26.17 -12.82
N LEU A 298 37.18 -26.75 -14.02
CA LEU A 298 37.12 -26.00 -15.27
C LEU A 298 35.75 -25.33 -15.47
N SER A 299 34.68 -26.06 -15.15
CA SER A 299 33.31 -25.53 -15.21
C SER A 299 33.07 -24.38 -14.22
N ILE A 300 33.69 -24.44 -13.04
CA ILE A 300 33.61 -23.42 -12.00
C ILE A 300 34.36 -22.16 -12.45
N PHE A 301 35.56 -22.30 -13.02
CA PHE A 301 36.31 -21.18 -13.57
C PHE A 301 35.58 -20.50 -14.73
N ALA A 302 34.98 -21.28 -15.64
CA ALA A 302 34.21 -20.73 -16.76
C ALA A 302 33.02 -19.88 -16.27
N ASN A 303 32.27 -20.38 -15.28
CA ASN A 303 31.15 -19.65 -14.71
C ASN A 303 31.58 -18.40 -13.93
N ALA A 304 32.65 -18.49 -13.14
CA ALA A 304 33.23 -17.34 -12.44
C ALA A 304 33.73 -16.27 -13.43
N THR A 305 34.36 -16.69 -14.53
CA THR A 305 34.81 -15.79 -15.60
C THR A 305 33.62 -15.06 -16.23
N SER A 306 32.54 -15.79 -16.55
CA SER A 306 31.34 -15.21 -17.13
C SER A 306 30.70 -14.14 -16.23
N SER A 307 30.66 -14.38 -14.91
CA SER A 307 30.09 -13.38 -13.99
C SER A 307 31.01 -12.21 -13.71
N LEU A 308 32.31 -12.43 -13.53
CA LEU A 308 33.26 -11.35 -13.21
C LEU A 308 33.60 -10.47 -14.43
N VAL A 309 33.77 -11.07 -15.61
CA VAL A 309 34.20 -10.36 -16.82
C VAL A 309 33.02 -9.94 -17.68
N SER A 310 32.00 -10.79 -17.84
CA SER A 310 30.84 -10.49 -18.70
C SER A 310 29.63 -9.93 -17.94
N GLY A 311 29.70 -9.83 -16.61
CA GLY A 311 28.59 -9.35 -15.78
C GLY A 311 27.38 -10.29 -15.78
N ALA A 312 27.57 -11.58 -16.10
CA ALA A 312 26.49 -12.56 -16.02
C ALA A 312 25.97 -12.70 -14.57
N PRO A 313 24.67 -12.91 -14.37
CA PRO A 313 24.11 -13.08 -13.03
C PRO A 313 24.72 -14.31 -12.35
N TYR A 314 25.00 -14.20 -11.05
CA TYR A 314 25.45 -15.34 -10.25
C TYR A 314 24.35 -16.42 -10.19
N PRO A 315 24.71 -17.71 -10.09
CA PRO A 315 23.76 -18.78 -9.83
C PRO A 315 22.93 -18.50 -8.58
N ALA A 316 21.74 -19.09 -8.52
CA ALA A 316 20.90 -19.01 -7.34
C ALA A 316 21.70 -19.41 -6.08
N TRP A 317 21.44 -18.71 -4.97
CA TRP A 317 22.12 -18.93 -3.68
C TRP A 317 23.63 -18.63 -3.69
N THR A 318 24.12 -17.89 -4.67
CA THR A 318 25.53 -17.51 -4.80
C THR A 318 25.65 -16.01 -4.98
N THR A 319 26.68 -15.42 -4.39
CA THR A 319 27.08 -14.01 -4.60
C THR A 319 28.54 -13.97 -5.07
N ALA A 320 29.06 -12.77 -5.35
CA ALA A 320 30.46 -12.60 -5.69
C ALA A 320 31.45 -13.14 -4.65
N ASN A 321 31.04 -13.20 -3.38
CA ASN A 321 31.96 -13.43 -2.25
C ASN A 321 31.59 -14.64 -1.39
N VAL A 322 30.31 -15.05 -1.41
CA VAL A 322 29.81 -16.12 -0.55
C VAL A 322 28.81 -17.01 -1.28
N SER A 323 28.78 -18.29 -0.90
CA SER A 323 27.67 -19.20 -1.22
C SER A 323 26.79 -19.41 0.00
N ILE A 324 25.49 -19.49 -0.25
CA ILE A 324 24.45 -19.53 0.77
C ILE A 324 23.73 -20.88 0.64
N PRO A 325 23.33 -21.54 1.74
CA PRO A 325 22.51 -22.73 1.65
C PRO A 325 21.14 -22.39 1.05
N GLN A 326 20.52 -23.35 0.39
CA GLN A 326 19.20 -23.18 -0.19
C GLN A 326 18.14 -23.13 0.91
N LEU A 327 17.25 -22.16 0.81
CA LEU A 327 16.18 -21.92 1.77
C LEU A 327 14.82 -22.07 1.10
N SER A 328 13.84 -22.56 1.83
CA SER A 328 12.45 -22.67 1.38
C SER A 328 11.49 -22.29 2.48
N LEU A 329 10.31 -21.79 2.08
CA LEU A 329 9.20 -21.56 3.00
C LEU A 329 8.36 -22.86 3.10
N PRO A 330 7.90 -23.26 4.30
CA PRO A 330 7.01 -24.38 4.51
C PRO A 330 5.80 -24.33 3.57
N ARG A 331 5.37 -25.50 3.07
CA ARG A 331 4.27 -25.61 2.11
C ARG A 331 2.94 -25.03 2.66
N ASP A 332 2.76 -25.07 3.98
CA ASP A 332 1.59 -24.48 4.65
C ASP A 332 1.57 -22.95 4.54
N THR A 333 2.74 -22.29 4.61
CA THR A 333 2.86 -20.85 4.35
C THR A 333 2.71 -20.49 2.88
N GLN A 334 2.93 -21.41 1.95
CA GLN A 334 2.70 -21.18 0.51
C GLN A 334 1.21 -21.19 0.12
N SER A 335 0.33 -21.74 0.97
CA SER A 335 -1.11 -21.87 0.69
C SER A 335 -1.91 -20.58 0.87
N VAL A 336 -1.35 -19.59 1.57
CA VAL A 336 -1.86 -18.22 1.52
C VAL A 336 -1.44 -17.68 0.16
N ALA A 337 -2.40 -17.43 -0.73
CA ALA A 337 -2.19 -16.97 -2.09
C ALA A 337 -1.44 -15.62 -2.12
N PHE A 338 -0.12 -15.68 -1.97
CA PHE A 338 0.76 -14.54 -2.08
C PHE A 338 1.02 -14.33 -3.56
N ASN A 339 0.53 -13.24 -4.11
CA ASN A 339 0.76 -12.85 -5.50
C ASN A 339 2.24 -12.42 -5.72
N ASP A 340 3.12 -13.41 -5.70
CA ASP A 340 4.29 -13.67 -6.55
C ASP A 340 5.36 -12.60 -6.86
N THR A 341 5.41 -11.42 -6.21
CA THR A 341 6.46 -10.43 -6.59
C THR A 341 7.15 -9.65 -5.48
N THR A 342 6.67 -9.62 -4.24
CA THR A 342 7.23 -8.72 -3.21
C THR A 342 7.71 -9.39 -1.92
N LEU A 343 7.60 -10.71 -1.79
CA LEU A 343 7.89 -11.42 -0.54
C LEU A 343 9.37 -11.45 -0.22
N THR A 344 9.86 -10.45 0.50
CA THR A 344 11.25 -10.46 0.96
C THR A 344 11.30 -11.12 2.32
N TYR A 345 12.00 -12.24 2.47
CA TYR A 345 12.24 -12.81 3.81
C TYR A 345 13.70 -12.66 4.21
N ASN A 346 13.90 -12.35 5.49
CA ASN A 346 15.20 -12.20 6.12
C ASN A 346 15.40 -13.30 7.16
N THR A 347 16.48 -14.07 7.07
CA THR A 347 16.84 -15.11 8.05
C THR A 347 18.35 -15.18 8.23
N SER A 348 18.81 -15.66 9.37
CA SER A 348 20.23 -15.83 9.66
C SER A 348 20.72 -17.25 9.33
N VAL A 349 21.82 -17.36 8.59
CA VAL A 349 22.41 -18.65 8.16
C VAL A 349 23.94 -18.61 8.16
N TRP A 350 24.54 -19.80 8.11
CA TRP A 350 25.96 -19.95 7.81
C TRP A 350 26.16 -19.95 6.29
N ALA A 351 26.96 -19.01 5.78
CA ALA A 351 27.40 -18.94 4.39
C ALA A 351 28.86 -19.43 4.27
N PHE A 352 29.18 -20.11 3.19
CA PHE A 352 30.54 -20.50 2.87
C PHE A 352 31.25 -19.40 2.10
N SER A 353 32.45 -19.05 2.55
CA SER A 353 33.29 -18.06 1.88
C SER A 353 34.76 -18.41 2.04
N GLY A 354 35.59 -17.80 1.21
CA GLY A 354 37.01 -17.76 1.48
C GLY A 354 37.64 -16.49 0.98
N ASP A 355 38.88 -16.29 1.38
CA ASP A 355 39.63 -15.09 1.12
C ASP A 355 41.11 -15.42 0.91
N LEU A 356 41.84 -14.51 0.27
CA LEU A 356 43.28 -14.62 0.10
C LEU A 356 43.98 -13.45 0.79
N ASP A 357 44.96 -13.77 1.62
CA ASP A 357 45.86 -12.78 2.22
C ASP A 357 47.13 -12.67 1.37
N CYS A 358 47.04 -11.82 0.34
CA CYS A 358 48.03 -11.68 -0.73
C CYS A 358 49.04 -10.56 -0.44
N VAL A 359 50.29 -10.82 -0.81
CA VAL A 359 51.39 -9.86 -0.77
C VAL A 359 52.19 -9.96 -2.07
N ALA A 360 52.56 -8.81 -2.64
CA ALA A 360 53.51 -8.77 -3.75
C ALA A 360 54.93 -9.00 -3.23
N ILE A 361 55.67 -9.90 -3.88
CA ILE A 361 57.05 -10.21 -3.54
C ILE A 361 57.96 -9.36 -4.42
N ASN A 362 58.84 -8.57 -3.79
CA ASN A 362 59.75 -7.70 -4.51
C ASN A 362 60.82 -8.51 -5.26
N ASN A 363 61.10 -8.14 -6.50
CA ASN A 363 62.03 -8.86 -7.38
C ASN A 363 63.46 -8.98 -6.80
N GLU A 364 63.89 -8.06 -5.95
CA GLU A 364 65.20 -8.10 -5.30
C GLU A 364 65.38 -9.33 -4.38
N SER A 365 64.28 -9.94 -3.95
CA SER A 365 64.29 -11.15 -3.12
C SER A 365 64.27 -12.45 -3.92
N LEU A 366 64.18 -12.37 -5.25
CA LEU A 366 64.09 -13.54 -6.13
C LEU A 366 65.49 -13.99 -6.53
N ASN A 367 65.88 -15.18 -6.07
CA ASN A 367 67.03 -15.89 -6.62
C ASN A 367 66.60 -16.55 -7.94
N GLU A 368 66.60 -15.77 -9.03
CA GLU A 368 66.30 -16.27 -10.37
C GLU A 368 67.57 -16.81 -11.03
N THR A 369 67.59 -18.11 -11.34
CA THR A 369 68.61 -18.71 -12.21
C THR A 369 67.90 -19.28 -13.44
N VAL A 370 68.01 -18.61 -14.58
CA VAL A 370 67.43 -19.10 -15.84
C VAL A 370 68.29 -20.26 -16.36
N ASP A 371 67.78 -21.48 -16.30
CA ASP A 371 68.42 -22.67 -16.87
C ASP A 371 67.55 -23.26 -17.98
N GLY A 372 67.79 -22.83 -19.21
CA GLY A 372 67.02 -23.26 -20.38
C GLY A 372 65.56 -22.79 -20.31
N GLN A 373 64.61 -23.74 -20.33
CA GLN A 373 63.15 -23.49 -20.23
C GLN A 373 62.62 -23.56 -18.80
N LEU A 374 63.50 -23.80 -17.82
CA LEU A 374 63.14 -23.92 -16.42
C LEU A 374 63.46 -22.63 -15.69
N LEU A 375 62.46 -22.10 -14.98
CA LEU A 375 62.59 -20.95 -14.11
C LEU A 375 62.33 -21.38 -12.66
N PRO A 376 63.34 -21.88 -11.93
CA PRO A 376 63.25 -22.10 -10.50
C PRO A 376 63.24 -20.76 -9.77
N PHE A 377 62.43 -20.65 -8.72
CA PHE A 377 62.42 -19.51 -7.83
C PHE A 377 62.26 -19.99 -6.39
N SER A 378 62.96 -19.31 -5.49
CA SER A 378 62.85 -19.53 -4.05
C SER A 378 62.83 -18.20 -3.32
N PHE A 379 61.91 -18.08 -2.37
CA PHE A 379 61.73 -16.88 -1.54
C PHE A 379 61.11 -17.25 -0.20
N VAL A 380 61.11 -16.32 0.75
CA VAL A 380 60.51 -16.50 2.09
C VAL A 380 59.29 -15.58 2.22
N ASP A 381 58.10 -16.14 2.39
CA ASP A 381 56.86 -15.38 2.65
C ASP A 381 56.33 -15.63 4.06
N ARG A 382 56.35 -14.57 4.88
CA ARG A 382 55.84 -14.57 6.27
C ARG A 382 56.35 -15.76 7.09
N GLY A 383 57.63 -16.11 6.91
CA GLY A 383 58.30 -17.20 7.62
C GLY A 383 58.16 -18.59 6.98
N CYS A 384 57.48 -18.72 5.83
CA CYS A 384 57.47 -19.96 5.05
C CYS A 384 58.43 -19.87 3.86
N GLU A 385 59.33 -20.85 3.73
CA GLU A 385 60.17 -21.01 2.54
C GLU A 385 59.34 -21.59 1.39
N VAL A 386 59.29 -20.86 0.29
CA VAL A 386 58.56 -21.22 -0.91
C VAL A 386 59.54 -21.56 -2.01
N TYR A 387 59.31 -22.71 -2.63
CA TYR A 387 60.03 -23.16 -3.82
C TYR A 387 59.01 -23.52 -4.88
N ALA A 388 59.21 -23.02 -6.10
CA ALA A 388 58.47 -23.52 -7.24
C ALA A 388 59.31 -23.43 -8.52
N LEU A 389 58.85 -24.17 -9.52
CA LEU A 389 59.54 -24.41 -10.77
C LEU A 389 58.55 -24.22 -11.91
N PHE A 390 58.79 -23.25 -12.76
CA PHE A 390 57.97 -23.03 -13.95
C PHE A 390 58.67 -23.55 -15.20
N VAL A 391 57.87 -24.06 -16.13
CA VAL A 391 58.31 -24.42 -17.48
C VAL A 391 57.67 -23.41 -18.42
N PHE A 392 58.47 -22.63 -19.14
CA PHE A 392 57.96 -21.62 -20.06
C PHE A 392 58.13 -22.01 -21.53
N SER A 393 57.11 -21.75 -22.34
CA SER A 393 57.20 -21.85 -23.79
C SER A 393 57.77 -20.57 -24.38
N SER A 394 58.79 -20.68 -25.23
CA SER A 394 59.39 -19.52 -25.92
C SER A 394 58.47 -18.88 -26.97
N LEU A 395 57.28 -19.43 -27.20
CA LEU A 395 56.34 -18.99 -28.23
C LEU A 395 55.33 -17.94 -27.75
N LYS A 396 55.25 -17.67 -26.45
CA LYS A 396 54.24 -16.79 -25.84
C LYS A 396 54.93 -15.58 -25.21
N SER A 397 54.38 -14.38 -25.42
CA SER A 397 54.97 -13.14 -24.93
C SER A 397 54.63 -12.86 -23.46
N ILE A 398 53.51 -13.39 -22.99
CA ILE A 398 53.04 -13.25 -21.61
C ILE A 398 52.89 -14.64 -21.02
N PHE A 399 53.58 -14.87 -19.92
CA PHE A 399 53.47 -16.10 -19.16
C PHE A 399 52.87 -15.78 -17.79
N PHE A 400 51.73 -16.39 -17.49
CA PHE A 400 51.01 -16.17 -16.24
C PHE A 400 50.58 -17.50 -15.61
N GLN A 401 51.48 -18.08 -14.81
CA GLN A 401 51.27 -19.39 -14.20
C GLN A 401 51.22 -19.26 -12.68
N GLY A 402 50.31 -20.01 -12.07
CA GLY A 402 50.26 -20.15 -10.62
C GLY A 402 50.91 -21.43 -10.12
N PHE A 403 51.19 -21.45 -8.83
CA PHE A 403 51.77 -22.57 -8.13
C PHE A 403 51.18 -22.65 -6.72
N THR A 404 51.34 -23.81 -6.11
CA THR A 404 51.04 -24.01 -4.70
C THR A 404 52.26 -24.52 -3.95
N ASN A 405 52.37 -24.08 -2.70
CA ASN A 405 53.27 -24.69 -1.74
C ASN A 405 52.49 -25.03 -0.47
N SER A 406 52.76 -26.20 0.08
CA SER A 406 52.06 -26.79 1.24
C SER A 406 53.01 -27.27 2.32
N SER A 407 54.31 -27.01 2.17
CA SER A 407 55.32 -27.34 3.17
C SER A 407 55.33 -26.38 4.36
N CYS A 408 54.41 -25.41 4.40
CA CYS A 408 54.36 -24.37 5.42
C CYS A 408 53.84 -24.91 6.76
N SER A 409 54.38 -24.39 7.86
CA SER A 409 53.91 -24.71 9.21
C SER A 409 52.55 -24.08 9.51
N ALA A 410 51.82 -24.63 10.49
CA ALA A 410 50.52 -24.11 10.92
C ALA A 410 50.58 -22.64 11.37
N ASP A 411 51.64 -22.24 12.08
CA ASP A 411 51.82 -20.87 12.59
C ASP A 411 52.00 -19.84 11.46
N THR A 412 52.53 -20.29 10.33
CA THR A 412 52.73 -19.48 9.12
C THR A 412 51.57 -19.63 8.13
N GLY A 413 50.54 -20.41 8.45
CA GLY A 413 49.49 -20.84 7.51
C GLY A 413 49.93 -22.03 6.66
N PHE A 414 49.05 -23.04 6.54
CA PHE A 414 49.36 -24.36 5.97
C PHE A 414 49.76 -24.37 4.48
N SER A 415 49.30 -23.40 3.71
CA SER A 415 49.60 -23.34 2.27
C SER A 415 49.88 -21.92 1.79
N ARG A 416 50.51 -21.86 0.61
CA ARG A 416 50.71 -20.68 -0.20
C ARG A 416 50.18 -20.95 -1.58
N ILE A 417 49.40 -20.02 -2.08
CA ILE A 417 49.02 -19.92 -3.48
C ILE A 417 49.82 -18.76 -4.04
N GLY A 418 50.57 -18.97 -5.11
CA GLY A 418 51.29 -17.88 -5.75
C GLY A 418 51.06 -17.83 -7.24
N LEU A 419 51.35 -16.67 -7.81
CA LEU A 419 51.16 -16.34 -9.21
C LEU A 419 52.39 -15.63 -9.70
N LEU A 420 53.00 -16.13 -10.76
CA LEU A 420 54.07 -15.46 -11.47
C LEU A 420 53.54 -14.95 -12.79
N MET A 421 53.66 -13.65 -13.01
CA MET A 421 53.51 -13.04 -14.33
C MET A 421 54.89 -12.62 -14.82
N THR A 422 55.24 -13.00 -16.05
CA THR A 422 56.46 -12.52 -16.70
C THR A 422 56.17 -12.11 -18.14
N LEU A 423 56.79 -11.00 -18.55
CA LEU A 423 56.85 -10.56 -19.93
C LEU A 423 58.15 -11.05 -20.56
N SER A 424 58.02 -11.99 -21.50
CA SER A 424 59.13 -12.43 -22.32
C SER A 424 59.25 -11.46 -23.50
N ASN A 425 60.22 -10.56 -23.44
CA ASN A 425 60.56 -9.72 -24.58
C ASN A 425 61.66 -10.43 -25.37
N SER A 426 61.41 -10.75 -26.64
CA SER A 426 62.30 -11.58 -27.47
C SER A 426 63.72 -11.02 -27.65
N GLU A 427 63.95 -9.75 -27.30
CA GLU A 427 65.21 -9.04 -27.53
C GLU A 427 65.98 -8.64 -26.26
N ALA A 428 65.40 -8.78 -25.05
CA ALA A 428 66.01 -8.30 -23.82
C ALA A 428 66.20 -9.42 -22.79
N SER A 429 67.43 -9.58 -22.28
CA SER A 429 67.76 -10.49 -21.18
C SER A 429 67.14 -10.09 -19.83
N THR A 430 66.35 -9.02 -19.78
CA THR A 430 65.65 -8.54 -18.58
C THR A 430 64.17 -8.92 -18.65
N MET A 431 63.80 -10.00 -17.97
CA MET A 431 62.39 -10.33 -17.74
C MET A 431 61.83 -9.39 -16.69
N LYS A 432 60.68 -8.76 -16.97
CA LYS A 432 59.89 -8.10 -15.93
C LYS A 432 58.98 -9.15 -15.31
N SER A 433 59.42 -9.71 -14.20
CA SER A 433 58.62 -10.63 -13.37
C SER A 433 57.82 -9.84 -12.33
N PHE A 434 56.61 -10.32 -12.04
CA PHE A 434 55.80 -9.91 -10.92
C PHE A 434 55.30 -11.16 -10.22
N LEU A 435 55.60 -11.28 -8.92
CA LEU A 435 55.27 -12.44 -8.12
C LEU A 435 54.31 -12.05 -6.99
N VAL A 436 53.19 -12.76 -6.90
CA VAL A 436 52.23 -12.65 -5.80
C VAL A 436 52.27 -13.93 -4.98
N SER A 437 52.27 -13.81 -3.66
CA SER A 437 52.10 -14.93 -2.74
C SER A 437 50.92 -14.66 -1.78
N CYS A 438 50.02 -15.62 -1.67
CA CYS A 438 48.77 -15.51 -0.92
C CYS A 438 48.61 -16.66 0.07
N ILE A 439 48.04 -16.37 1.24
CA ILE A 439 47.58 -17.41 2.19
C ILE A 439 46.07 -17.58 2.00
N PRO A 440 45.59 -18.77 1.61
CA PRO A 440 44.16 -19.02 1.54
C PRO A 440 43.53 -19.17 2.92
N LYS A 441 42.34 -18.59 3.08
CA LYS A 441 41.52 -18.64 4.29
C LYS A 441 40.13 -19.14 3.94
N TYR A 442 39.78 -20.33 4.41
CA TYR A 442 38.47 -20.95 4.23
C TYR A 442 37.62 -20.77 5.49
N ARG A 443 36.38 -20.28 5.36
CA ARG A 443 35.53 -20.00 6.53
C ARG A 443 34.04 -20.20 6.25
N LEU A 444 33.32 -20.56 7.30
CA LEU A 444 31.88 -20.36 7.42
C LEU A 444 31.64 -19.04 8.14
N GLN A 445 30.85 -18.18 7.53
CA GLN A 445 30.48 -16.89 8.09
C GLN A 445 28.99 -16.90 8.41
N TYR A 446 28.65 -16.56 9.64
CA TYR A 446 27.26 -16.35 10.01
C TYR A 446 26.78 -14.99 9.51
N GLY A 447 25.52 -14.87 9.11
CA GLY A 447 24.98 -13.59 8.68
C GLY A 447 23.52 -13.67 8.25
N ASN A 448 22.95 -12.50 7.96
CA ASN A 448 21.56 -12.35 7.56
C ASN A 448 21.44 -12.44 6.04
N VAL A 449 20.53 -13.27 5.57
CA VAL A 449 20.19 -13.44 4.15
C VAL A 449 18.83 -12.85 3.91
N THR A 450 18.79 -11.93 2.95
CA THR A 450 17.57 -11.40 2.38
C THR A 450 17.34 -12.05 1.01
N VAL A 451 16.26 -12.79 0.87
CA VAL A 451 15.90 -13.47 -0.39
C VAL A 451 14.84 -12.67 -1.12
N LEU A 452 15.09 -12.35 -2.39
CA LEU A 452 14.13 -11.74 -3.29
C LEU A 452 13.57 -12.82 -4.24
N PRO A 453 12.31 -13.24 -4.11
CA PRO A 453 11.74 -14.37 -4.84
C PRO A 453 11.68 -14.14 -6.35
N SER A 454 11.45 -12.90 -6.77
CA SER A 454 11.19 -12.57 -8.18
C SER A 454 12.35 -12.97 -9.10
N ASN A 455 13.59 -12.95 -8.61
CA ASN A 455 14.79 -13.22 -9.40
C ASN A 455 15.72 -14.28 -8.77
N ASN A 456 15.29 -14.99 -7.72
CA ASN A 456 16.15 -15.83 -6.89
C ASN A 456 17.45 -15.11 -6.43
N SER A 457 17.41 -13.78 -6.36
CA SER A 457 18.57 -13.00 -5.95
C SER A 457 18.63 -12.99 -4.44
N VAL A 458 19.86 -13.14 -3.94
CA VAL A 458 20.15 -13.26 -2.52
C VAL A 458 21.12 -12.15 -2.13
N VAL A 459 20.81 -11.46 -1.05
CA VAL A 459 21.71 -10.47 -0.45
C VAL A 459 22.14 -11.00 0.91
N PHE A 460 23.44 -11.22 1.07
CA PHE A 460 24.03 -11.67 2.33
C PHE A 460 24.69 -10.49 3.05
N THR A 461 24.30 -10.30 4.30
CA THR A 461 24.92 -9.33 5.20
C THR A 461 25.66 -10.10 6.29
N PRO A 462 27.01 -10.16 6.24
CA PRO A 462 27.78 -10.92 7.21
C PRO A 462 27.66 -10.35 8.62
N ASP A 463 27.57 -11.24 9.61
CA ASP A 463 27.93 -10.90 10.99
C ASP A 463 29.44 -11.04 11.14
N LEU A 464 30.11 -9.94 11.51
CA LEU A 464 31.56 -9.90 11.63
C LEU A 464 32.05 -10.58 12.91
N GLN A 465 31.18 -10.88 13.88
CA GLN A 465 31.57 -11.47 15.16
C GLN A 465 31.67 -13.01 15.07
N ASP A 466 30.84 -13.64 14.24
CA ASP A 466 30.71 -15.10 14.17
C ASP A 466 31.32 -15.68 12.89
N VAL A 467 32.65 -15.79 12.89
CA VAL A 467 33.42 -16.42 11.81
C VAL A 467 34.04 -17.72 12.32
N LYS A 468 33.69 -18.84 11.67
CA LYS A 468 34.29 -20.14 11.92
C LYS A 468 35.25 -20.49 10.79
N GLY A 469 36.54 -20.52 11.08
CA GLY A 469 37.52 -21.11 10.17
C GLY A 469 37.28 -22.61 10.03
N PHE A 470 37.54 -23.16 8.85
CA PHE A 470 37.63 -24.61 8.71
C PHE A 470 38.97 -25.10 9.26
N ASN A 471 38.95 -26.26 9.90
CA ASN A 471 40.19 -27.01 10.12
C ASN A 471 40.75 -27.39 8.75
N PHE A 472 42.03 -27.11 8.52
CA PHE A 472 42.69 -27.49 7.28
C PHE A 472 42.70 -29.02 7.18
N THR A 473 42.13 -29.57 6.11
CA THR A 473 42.00 -31.00 5.84
C THR A 473 42.77 -31.33 4.57
N THR A 474 43.01 -32.63 4.33
CA THR A 474 43.64 -33.11 3.08
C THR A 474 42.85 -32.70 1.83
N ALA A 475 41.53 -32.50 1.94
CA ALA A 475 40.71 -32.05 0.81
C ALA A 475 41.07 -30.62 0.34
N TRP A 476 41.35 -29.71 1.29
CA TRP A 476 41.80 -28.35 0.94
C TRP A 476 43.16 -28.37 0.27
N TYR A 477 44.05 -29.26 0.74
CA TYR A 477 45.35 -29.45 0.13
C TYR A 477 45.26 -29.95 -1.33
N ASP A 478 44.42 -30.95 -1.57
CA ASP A 478 44.20 -31.48 -2.92
C ASP A 478 43.58 -30.44 -3.86
N MET A 479 42.70 -29.58 -3.33
CA MET A 479 42.10 -28.49 -4.09
C MET A 479 43.11 -27.41 -4.43
N ASP A 480 43.89 -26.94 -3.44
CA ASP A 480 44.96 -25.95 -3.63
C ASP A 480 45.88 -26.42 -4.77
N ASN A 481 46.36 -27.67 -4.71
CA ASN A 481 47.24 -28.22 -5.75
C ASN A 481 46.59 -28.33 -7.12
N LYS A 482 45.27 -28.55 -7.21
CA LYS A 482 44.58 -28.71 -8.49
C LYS A 482 44.18 -27.41 -9.16
N ILE A 483 44.02 -26.32 -8.41
CA ILE A 483 43.55 -25.04 -8.95
C ILE A 483 44.41 -24.54 -10.14
N PHE A 484 45.68 -24.94 -10.20
CA PHE A 484 46.64 -24.59 -11.26
C PHE A 484 47.02 -25.74 -12.19
N GLN A 485 46.52 -26.96 -11.98
CA GLN A 485 46.88 -28.12 -12.83
C GLN A 485 46.22 -28.06 -14.20
N ASP A 486 45.04 -27.46 -14.29
CA ASP A 486 44.31 -27.34 -15.55
C ASP A 486 44.87 -26.19 -16.38
N SER A 487 45.74 -26.51 -17.33
CA SER A 487 46.24 -25.54 -18.32
C SER A 487 45.25 -25.35 -19.45
N VAL A 488 44.88 -24.11 -19.76
CA VAL A 488 44.05 -23.79 -20.92
C VAL A 488 44.94 -23.11 -21.96
N VAL A 489 45.42 -23.90 -22.92
CA VAL A 489 46.17 -23.34 -24.04
C VAL A 489 45.18 -22.74 -25.03
N GLN A 490 45.06 -21.41 -25.02
CA GLN A 490 44.38 -20.70 -26.09
C GLN A 490 45.40 -20.46 -27.22
N PRO A 491 45.25 -21.11 -28.39
CA PRO A 491 46.20 -20.98 -29.47
C PRO A 491 46.27 -19.55 -30.02
N GLU A 492 45.16 -18.81 -29.93
CA GLU A 492 44.98 -17.47 -30.50
C GLU A 492 45.56 -16.34 -29.64
N THR A 493 45.78 -16.56 -28.35
CA THR A 493 46.30 -15.52 -27.45
C THR A 493 47.79 -15.68 -27.23
N ASN A 494 48.54 -14.57 -27.15
CA ASN A 494 49.96 -14.58 -26.78
C ASN A 494 50.21 -14.84 -25.27
N VAL A 495 49.17 -15.27 -24.55
CA VAL A 495 49.18 -15.53 -23.11
C VAL A 495 49.18 -17.05 -22.89
N GLU A 496 50.12 -17.52 -22.09
CA GLU A 496 50.14 -18.88 -21.53
C GLU A 496 49.72 -18.80 -20.06
N ALA A 497 48.58 -19.41 -19.72
CA ALA A 497 48.05 -19.38 -18.36
C ALA A 497 47.32 -20.67 -17.99
N SER A 498 47.32 -20.99 -16.69
CA SER A 498 46.39 -21.98 -16.14
C SER A 498 44.95 -21.45 -16.21
N ALA A 499 43.94 -22.32 -16.08
CA ALA A 499 42.54 -21.91 -16.11
C ALA A 499 42.22 -20.82 -15.06
N PHE A 500 42.71 -21.00 -13.83
CA PHE A 500 42.53 -20.02 -12.76
C PHE A 500 43.35 -18.75 -12.99
N SER A 501 44.59 -18.87 -13.49
CA SER A 501 45.41 -17.72 -13.88
C SER A 501 44.75 -16.93 -15.03
N GLN A 502 44.13 -17.59 -15.99
CA GLN A 502 43.40 -16.94 -17.09
C GLN A 502 42.19 -16.15 -16.58
N LEU A 503 41.45 -16.70 -15.60
CA LEU A 503 40.37 -15.98 -14.91
C LEU A 503 40.90 -14.69 -14.26
N ILE A 504 42.01 -14.78 -13.50
CA ILE A 504 42.60 -13.62 -12.83
C ILE A 504 43.08 -12.58 -13.85
N TYR A 505 43.77 -13.02 -14.90
CA TYR A 505 44.29 -12.12 -15.94
C TYR A 505 43.16 -11.41 -16.68
N SER A 506 42.14 -12.15 -17.12
CA SER A 506 40.99 -11.58 -17.82
C SER A 506 40.23 -10.58 -16.95
N TYR A 507 40.09 -10.85 -15.65
CA TYR A 507 39.46 -9.92 -14.72
C TYR A 507 40.33 -8.68 -14.44
N ALA A 508 41.65 -8.83 -14.31
CA ALA A 508 42.57 -7.71 -14.12
C ALA A 508 42.58 -6.76 -15.33
N ILE A 509 42.60 -7.30 -16.55
CA ILE A 509 42.50 -6.52 -17.80
C ILE A 509 41.17 -5.77 -17.85
N PHE A 510 40.06 -6.45 -17.53
CA PHE A 510 38.73 -5.85 -17.49
C PHE A 510 38.64 -4.71 -16.46
N GLN A 511 39.16 -4.91 -15.25
CA GLN A 511 39.14 -3.91 -14.17
C GLN A 511 39.99 -2.68 -14.49
N GLY A 512 41.18 -2.88 -15.06
CA GLY A 512 42.09 -1.79 -15.43
C GLY A 512 41.75 -1.11 -16.76
N ASN A 513 40.73 -1.62 -17.49
CA ASN A 513 40.36 -1.16 -18.83
C ASN A 513 41.57 -1.19 -19.80
N HIS A 514 42.37 -2.24 -19.70
CA HIS A 514 43.55 -2.48 -20.53
C HIS A 514 43.17 -3.17 -21.85
N GLU A 515 44.00 -3.02 -22.89
CA GLU A 515 43.82 -3.81 -24.11
C GLU A 515 44.35 -5.24 -23.93
N ILE A 516 43.83 -6.18 -24.72
CA ILE A 516 44.27 -7.58 -24.67
C ILE A 516 45.75 -7.66 -25.07
N GLY A 517 46.62 -7.98 -24.11
CA GLY A 517 48.07 -8.08 -24.32
C GLY A 517 48.88 -7.04 -23.54
N ASP A 518 48.23 -6.06 -22.92
CA ASP A 518 48.87 -5.18 -21.95
C ASP A 518 49.11 -5.92 -20.63
N MET A 519 50.15 -5.52 -19.90
CA MET A 519 50.45 -6.07 -18.57
C MET A 519 49.70 -5.28 -17.50
N PRO A 520 48.75 -5.88 -16.75
CA PRO A 520 48.14 -5.22 -15.62
C PRO A 520 49.20 -4.86 -14.57
N THR A 521 48.93 -3.81 -13.80
CA THR A 521 49.78 -3.42 -12.68
C THR A 521 49.75 -4.48 -11.59
N GLY A 522 50.81 -4.53 -10.77
CA GLY A 522 50.88 -5.49 -9.67
C GLY A 522 49.71 -5.39 -8.68
N GLN A 523 49.18 -4.19 -8.45
CA GLN A 523 48.02 -3.99 -7.58
C GLN A 523 46.73 -4.51 -8.21
N GLU A 524 46.52 -4.29 -9.52
CA GLU A 524 45.37 -4.85 -10.23
C GLU A 524 45.39 -6.37 -10.20
N ILE A 525 46.57 -6.99 -10.33
CA ILE A 525 46.70 -8.45 -10.21
C ILE A 525 46.39 -8.92 -8.79
N LEU A 526 46.87 -8.22 -7.75
CA LEU A 526 46.56 -8.54 -6.35
C LEU A 526 45.05 -8.51 -6.08
N ASP A 527 44.39 -7.41 -6.47
CA ASP A 527 42.96 -7.21 -6.26
C ASP A 527 42.15 -8.23 -7.08
N ALA A 528 42.52 -8.45 -8.34
CA ALA A 528 41.89 -9.44 -9.20
C ALA A 528 42.05 -10.87 -8.68
N THR A 529 43.21 -11.20 -8.11
CA THR A 529 43.49 -12.51 -7.51
C THR A 529 42.57 -12.77 -6.32
N GLN A 530 42.46 -11.79 -5.41
CA GLN A 530 41.57 -11.91 -4.25
C GLN A 530 40.11 -12.07 -4.66
N GLN A 531 39.63 -11.25 -5.61
CA GLN A 531 38.25 -11.30 -6.05
C GLN A 531 37.92 -12.58 -6.83
N ALA A 532 38.80 -13.00 -7.76
CA ALA A 532 38.64 -14.24 -8.51
C ALA A 532 38.58 -15.45 -7.58
N PHE A 533 39.41 -15.49 -6.55
CA PHE A 533 39.40 -16.58 -5.57
C PHE A 533 38.13 -16.60 -4.72
N ARG A 534 37.66 -15.44 -4.23
CA ARG A 534 36.40 -15.30 -3.51
C ARG A 534 35.22 -15.82 -4.34
N THR A 535 35.16 -15.41 -5.60
CA THR A 535 34.11 -15.85 -6.52
C THR A 535 34.24 -17.33 -6.84
N PHE A 536 35.43 -17.83 -7.17
CA PHE A 536 35.68 -19.26 -7.36
C PHE A 536 35.16 -20.10 -6.20
N LEU A 537 35.48 -19.71 -4.95
CA LEU A 537 35.00 -20.42 -3.77
C LEU A 537 33.49 -20.30 -3.56
N ALA A 538 32.88 -19.17 -3.88
CA ALA A 538 31.43 -19.03 -3.86
C ALA A 538 30.77 -20.01 -4.86
N TYR A 539 31.32 -20.16 -6.07
CA TYR A 539 30.79 -21.16 -7.01
C TYR A 539 31.06 -22.60 -6.54
N LEU A 540 32.27 -22.89 -6.03
CA LEU A 540 32.60 -24.20 -5.49
C LEU A 540 31.64 -24.58 -4.35
N GLY A 541 31.36 -23.62 -3.47
CA GLY A 541 30.45 -23.77 -2.36
C GLY A 541 29.04 -24.13 -2.80
N SER A 542 28.50 -23.47 -3.83
CA SER A 542 27.14 -23.70 -4.31
C SER A 542 26.97 -24.90 -5.23
N THR A 543 28.05 -25.38 -5.86
CA THR A 543 28.00 -26.47 -6.85
C THR A 543 28.50 -27.82 -6.32
N ILE A 544 29.59 -27.83 -5.54
CA ILE A 544 30.25 -29.06 -5.09
C ILE A 544 30.04 -29.30 -3.60
N LEU A 545 30.20 -28.27 -2.77
CA LEU A 545 30.13 -28.45 -1.31
C LEU A 545 28.71 -28.55 -0.77
N VAL A 546 27.70 -28.21 -1.58
CA VAL A 546 26.28 -28.30 -1.21
C VAL A 546 25.83 -29.76 -1.14
N TYR A 547 25.24 -30.13 0.00
CA TYR A 547 24.55 -31.41 0.18
C TYR A 547 23.11 -31.22 0.65
N SER A 548 22.23 -32.17 0.33
CA SER A 548 20.82 -32.14 0.75
C SER A 548 20.66 -32.57 2.20
N LEU A 549 19.86 -31.81 2.97
CA LEU A 549 19.49 -32.09 4.37
C LEU A 549 18.20 -32.91 4.48
N GLU A 550 17.85 -33.71 3.47
CA GLU A 550 16.54 -34.35 3.25
C GLU A 550 15.89 -35.03 4.50
N ASN A 551 16.67 -35.47 5.48
CA ASN A 551 16.19 -36.09 6.73
C ASN A 551 16.38 -35.25 8.01
N LYS A 552 16.98 -34.05 7.91
CA LYS A 552 17.31 -33.15 9.03
C LYS A 552 17.16 -31.68 8.63
N ASN A 553 16.00 -31.35 8.07
CA ASN A 553 15.65 -29.97 7.77
C ASN A 553 15.78 -29.11 9.04
N THR A 554 16.65 -28.10 8.97
CA THR A 554 16.83 -27.17 10.07
C THR A 554 15.80 -26.05 9.89
N ILE A 555 14.93 -25.89 10.88
CA ILE A 555 13.95 -24.81 10.91
C ILE A 555 14.62 -23.58 11.50
N LEU A 556 14.67 -22.51 10.72
CA LEU A 556 15.21 -21.21 11.07
C LEU A 556 14.06 -20.23 11.27
N ARG A 557 14.23 -19.26 12.16
CA ARG A 557 13.26 -18.16 12.29
C ARG A 557 13.65 -17.05 11.34
N GLY A 558 12.77 -16.75 10.40
CA GLY A 558 12.88 -15.62 9.50
C GLY A 558 11.79 -14.58 9.74
N MET A 559 12.01 -13.38 9.23
CA MET A 559 10.99 -12.34 9.13
C MET A 559 10.59 -12.19 7.67
N LEU A 560 9.31 -12.39 7.38
CA LEU A 560 8.70 -12.10 6.09
C LEU A 560 8.23 -10.65 6.07
N LEU A 561 8.71 -9.87 5.12
CA LEU A 561 8.18 -8.56 4.79
C LEU A 561 7.05 -8.75 3.79
N ASP A 562 5.82 -8.68 4.28
CA ASP A 562 4.61 -8.75 3.46
C ASP A 562 3.98 -7.36 3.29
N THR A 563 3.55 -7.05 2.07
CA THR A 563 2.84 -5.80 1.76
C THR A 563 1.35 -6.02 1.92
N VAL A 564 0.81 -5.70 3.10
CA VAL A 564 -0.62 -5.82 3.39
C VAL A 564 -1.31 -4.50 3.08
N GLN A 565 -2.47 -4.55 2.42
CA GLN A 565 -3.31 -3.35 2.26
C GLN A 565 -4.08 -3.09 3.56
N ARG A 566 -3.96 -1.89 4.12
CA ARG A 566 -4.70 -1.47 5.32
C ARG A 566 -5.55 -0.25 5.05
N LEU A 567 -6.69 -0.14 5.72
CA LEU A 567 -7.49 1.09 5.71
C LEU A 567 -6.92 2.12 6.67
N PHE A 568 -6.79 3.34 6.17
CA PHE A 568 -6.36 4.52 6.88
C PHE A 568 -7.48 5.55 6.96
N VAL A 569 -7.53 6.27 8.08
CA VAL A 569 -8.40 7.43 8.23
C VAL A 569 -7.69 8.68 7.73
N ILE A 570 -8.21 9.32 6.69
CA ILE A 570 -7.65 10.58 6.17
C ILE A 570 -7.87 11.69 7.20
N SER A 571 -6.81 12.12 7.88
CA SER A 571 -6.89 13.07 9.01
C SER A 571 -7.54 14.40 8.63
N ALA A 572 -7.25 14.94 7.44
CA ALA A 572 -7.83 16.21 7.01
C ALA A 572 -9.35 16.14 6.89
N ILE A 573 -9.86 15.06 6.28
CA ILE A 573 -11.30 14.84 6.08
C ILE A 573 -11.98 14.54 7.41
N ALA A 574 -11.38 13.71 8.25
CA ALA A 574 -11.92 13.40 9.57
C ALA A 574 -12.09 14.66 10.44
N PHE A 575 -11.10 15.57 10.48
CA PHE A 575 -11.23 16.82 11.22
C PHE A 575 -12.26 17.78 10.61
N ALA A 576 -12.34 17.87 9.28
CA ALA A 576 -13.35 18.68 8.61
C ALA A 576 -14.78 18.21 8.98
N LEU A 577 -15.01 16.90 8.97
CA LEU A 577 -16.29 16.31 9.38
C LEU A 577 -16.58 16.54 10.86
N VAL A 578 -15.59 16.34 11.74
CA VAL A 578 -15.73 16.63 13.17
C VAL A 578 -16.09 18.09 13.42
N ALA A 579 -15.47 19.03 12.70
CA ALA A 579 -15.76 20.47 12.82
C ALA A 579 -17.20 20.80 12.41
N VAL A 580 -17.66 20.30 11.25
CA VAL A 580 -19.04 20.50 10.80
C VAL A 580 -20.04 19.85 11.76
N LEU A 581 -19.77 18.63 12.22
CA LEU A 581 -20.60 17.94 13.19
C LEU A 581 -20.66 18.70 14.53
N ALA A 582 -19.54 19.22 15.03
CA ALA A 582 -19.50 20.00 16.27
C ALA A 582 -20.31 21.30 16.17
N VAL A 583 -20.19 22.02 15.04
CA VAL A 583 -21.02 23.22 14.78
C VAL A 583 -22.49 22.84 14.72
N SER A 584 -22.82 21.73 14.03
CA SER A 584 -24.20 21.23 13.98
C SER A 584 -24.74 20.81 15.35
N LEU A 585 -23.91 20.21 16.20
CA LEU A 585 -24.26 19.83 17.56
C LEU A 585 -24.60 21.05 18.42
N ILE A 586 -23.73 22.06 18.40
CA ILE A 586 -23.97 23.32 19.11
C ILE A 586 -25.28 23.94 18.63
N TYR A 587 -25.52 23.93 17.32
CA TYR A 587 -26.73 24.49 16.75
C TYR A 587 -27.99 23.68 17.08
N THR A 588 -27.94 22.34 17.14
CA THR A 588 -29.03 21.48 17.64
C THR A 588 -29.40 21.85 19.08
N VAL A 589 -28.40 22.05 19.94
CA VAL A 589 -28.61 22.46 21.33
C VAL A 589 -29.25 23.85 21.39
N ILE A 590 -28.79 24.79 20.56
CA ILE A 590 -29.39 26.13 20.46
C ILE A 590 -30.85 26.04 20.03
N ILE A 591 -31.20 25.23 19.02
CA ILE A 591 -32.59 25.01 18.62
C ILE A 591 -33.40 24.40 19.77
N GLY A 592 -32.88 23.39 20.47
CA GLY A 592 -33.55 22.77 21.60
C GLY A 592 -33.86 23.74 22.73
N ILE A 593 -32.90 24.60 23.08
CA ILE A 593 -33.09 25.67 24.07
C ILE A 593 -34.08 26.71 23.55
N TYR A 594 -33.88 27.20 22.33
CA TYR A 594 -34.72 28.25 21.72
C TYR A 594 -36.19 27.83 21.63
N THR A 595 -36.45 26.61 21.17
CA THR A 595 -37.80 26.02 21.04
C THR A 595 -38.45 25.70 22.38
N SER A 596 -37.66 25.58 23.45
CA SER A 596 -38.14 25.43 24.83
C SER A 596 -38.51 26.76 25.46
N LEU A 597 -37.73 27.81 25.19
CA LEU A 597 -37.95 29.15 25.73
C LEU A 597 -39.08 29.91 25.03
N HIS A 598 -39.29 29.69 23.74
CA HIS A 598 -40.31 30.42 22.98
C HIS A 598 -41.57 29.56 22.79
N SER A 599 -42.68 29.95 23.40
CA SER A 599 -44.02 29.43 23.11
C SER A 599 -44.51 29.92 21.76
N THR A 600 -45.41 29.16 21.13
CA THR A 600 -46.10 29.55 19.89
C THR A 600 -47.53 29.97 20.24
N TYR A 601 -48.09 30.90 19.49
CA TYR A 601 -49.48 31.32 19.67
C TYR A 601 -50.50 30.25 19.25
N LEU A 602 -50.08 29.29 18.41
CA LEU A 602 -50.93 28.22 17.91
C LEU A 602 -51.03 27.06 18.90
N ASN A 603 -52.26 26.59 19.11
CA ASN A 603 -52.59 25.40 19.89
C ASN A 603 -52.55 24.11 19.06
N GLU A 604 -52.73 24.25 17.74
CA GLU A 604 -52.77 23.14 16.79
C GLU A 604 -51.89 23.43 15.58
N GLU A 605 -51.49 22.36 14.89
CA GLU A 605 -50.74 22.45 13.65
C GLU A 605 -51.63 23.09 12.57
N PRO A 606 -51.18 24.16 11.89
CA PRO A 606 -51.92 24.71 10.78
C PRO A 606 -51.82 23.76 9.58
N ILE A 607 -52.64 22.71 9.56
CA ILE A 607 -52.68 21.74 8.47
C ILE A 607 -53.52 22.32 7.33
N GLY A 608 -52.84 22.85 6.31
CA GLY A 608 -53.45 23.25 5.04
C GLY A 608 -54.02 24.68 5.00
N LEU A 609 -54.63 25.02 3.86
CA LEU A 609 -55.07 26.39 3.52
C LEU A 609 -56.10 26.97 4.52
N LEU A 610 -56.92 26.10 5.11
CA LEU A 610 -57.99 26.46 6.05
C LEU A 610 -57.45 26.96 7.40
N GLY A 611 -56.31 26.43 7.88
CA GLY A 611 -55.66 26.93 9.09
C GLY A 611 -55.06 28.33 8.89
N PHE A 612 -54.61 28.65 7.68
CA PHE A 612 -54.14 29.99 7.34
C PHE A 612 -55.30 30.98 7.15
N GLU A 613 -56.45 30.53 6.64
CA GLU A 613 -57.63 31.38 6.48
C GLU A 613 -58.13 31.90 7.82
N ASP A 614 -58.21 31.03 8.83
CA ASP A 614 -58.73 31.39 10.16
C ASP A 614 -57.83 32.43 10.87
N ILE A 615 -56.49 32.24 10.79
CA ILE A 615 -55.50 33.20 11.31
C ILE A 615 -55.58 34.55 10.58
N VAL A 616 -55.86 34.53 9.28
CA VAL A 616 -55.98 35.74 8.46
C VAL A 616 -57.30 36.46 8.74
N HIS A 617 -58.37 35.72 9.01
CA HIS A 617 -59.72 36.25 9.25
C HIS A 617 -59.82 37.07 10.53
N ASP A 618 -59.02 36.75 11.55
CA ASP A 618 -59.04 37.41 12.87
C ASP A 618 -58.06 38.59 12.99
N SER A 619 -57.26 38.87 11.96
CA SER A 619 -56.30 39.97 11.97
C SER A 619 -56.97 41.33 11.69
N ALA A 620 -56.87 42.27 12.64
CA ALA A 620 -57.42 43.63 12.51
C ALA A 620 -56.96 44.37 11.23
N GLY A 621 -55.77 44.05 10.72
CA GLY A 621 -55.25 44.59 9.47
C GLY A 621 -56.00 44.11 8.23
N LEU A 622 -56.46 42.86 8.20
CA LEU A 622 -57.30 42.37 7.11
C LEU A 622 -58.75 42.85 7.25
N GLN A 623 -59.26 43.02 8.46
CA GLN A 623 -60.56 43.66 8.66
C GLN A 623 -60.57 45.11 8.13
N ALA A 624 -59.49 45.86 8.36
CA ALA A 624 -59.31 47.20 7.77
C ALA A 624 -59.16 47.15 6.23
N PHE A 625 -58.45 46.17 5.68
CA PHE A 625 -58.34 45.97 4.24
C PHE A 625 -59.66 45.54 3.58
N ARG A 626 -60.43 44.68 4.25
CA ARG A 626 -61.75 44.21 3.82
C ARG A 626 -62.78 45.32 3.93
N GLN A 627 -62.76 46.13 4.99
CA GLN A 627 -63.53 47.37 5.08
C GLN A 627 -63.16 48.34 3.96
N LYS A 628 -61.87 48.48 3.62
CA LYS A 628 -61.43 49.34 2.52
C LYS A 628 -61.90 48.81 1.15
N ILE A 629 -61.80 47.50 0.92
CA ILE A 629 -62.34 46.86 -0.30
C ILE A 629 -63.85 46.99 -0.35
N ASP A 630 -64.57 46.78 0.76
CA ASP A 630 -66.03 46.91 0.82
C ASP A 630 -66.48 48.36 0.66
N LEU A 631 -65.68 49.34 1.11
CA LEU A 631 -65.88 50.76 0.85
C LEU A 631 -65.62 51.12 -0.62
N GLU A 632 -64.54 50.60 -1.23
CA GLU A 632 -64.30 50.75 -2.68
C GLU A 632 -65.36 50.04 -3.53
N ARG A 633 -65.87 48.89 -3.06
CA ARG A 633 -66.90 48.10 -3.74
C ARG A 633 -68.28 48.76 -3.70
N ARG A 634 -68.54 49.62 -2.71
CA ARG A 634 -69.77 50.45 -2.63
C ARG A 634 -69.67 51.76 -3.44
N GLY A 635 -68.50 52.12 -3.97
CA GLY A 635 -68.26 53.43 -4.60
C GLY A 635 -68.27 53.48 -6.13
N HIS A 636 -68.20 52.36 -6.86
CA HIS A 636 -68.08 52.40 -8.33
C HIS A 636 -68.87 51.32 -9.08
N PRO A 637 -69.70 51.70 -10.09
CA PRO A 637 -70.30 50.75 -11.03
C PRO A 637 -69.22 50.10 -11.92
N GLU A 638 -69.55 48.93 -12.46
CA GLU A 638 -68.65 47.81 -12.81
C GLU A 638 -67.51 48.04 -13.82
N ASP A 639 -67.40 49.23 -14.42
CA ASP A 639 -66.46 49.47 -15.54
C ASP A 639 -65.02 49.83 -15.11
N SER A 640 -64.77 49.91 -13.79
CA SER A 640 -63.46 50.26 -13.21
C SER A 640 -62.62 49.04 -12.76
N ARG A 641 -63.21 47.83 -12.74
CA ARG A 641 -62.54 46.59 -12.28
C ARG A 641 -61.34 46.20 -13.16
N TYR A 642 -61.42 46.43 -14.47
CA TYR A 642 -60.33 46.11 -15.40
C TYR A 642 -59.16 47.11 -15.33
N LYS A 643 -59.45 48.39 -15.03
CA LYS A 643 -58.43 49.44 -14.95
C LYS A 643 -57.66 49.43 -13.63
N LEU A 644 -58.28 49.04 -12.51
CA LEU A 644 -57.58 48.92 -11.23
C LEU A 644 -56.64 47.70 -11.17
N ALA A 645 -57.05 46.55 -11.72
CA ALA A 645 -56.18 45.36 -11.81
C ALA A 645 -54.90 45.63 -12.65
N LYS A 646 -55.02 46.48 -13.67
CA LYS A 646 -53.90 46.93 -14.52
C LYS A 646 -53.01 47.99 -13.84
N ARG A 647 -53.56 48.87 -12.99
CA ARG A 647 -52.79 49.89 -12.24
C ARG A 647 -52.12 49.37 -10.97
N ALA A 648 -52.65 48.32 -10.35
CA ALA A 648 -52.09 47.72 -9.14
C ALA A 648 -50.85 46.83 -9.39
N GLY A 649 -50.38 46.71 -10.65
CA GLY A 649 -49.14 46.01 -10.98
C GLY A 649 -49.18 44.49 -10.79
N PHE A 650 -50.35 43.89 -10.59
CA PHE A 650 -50.51 42.44 -10.40
C PHE A 650 -50.21 41.62 -11.66
N PHE A 651 -50.31 42.23 -12.85
CA PHE A 651 -49.78 41.67 -14.08
C PHE A 651 -48.49 42.36 -14.47
N LYS A 652 -47.39 41.94 -13.85
CA LYS A 652 -46.07 42.18 -14.42
C LYS A 652 -45.97 41.32 -15.67
N SER A 653 -45.96 41.97 -16.83
CA SER A 653 -45.65 41.36 -18.12
C SER A 653 -44.32 40.61 -18.02
N SER A 654 -44.37 39.30 -17.75
CA SER A 654 -43.27 38.38 -18.01
C SER A 654 -43.59 37.68 -19.33
N SER A 655 -43.43 38.42 -20.42
CA SER A 655 -43.37 37.86 -21.76
C SER A 655 -42.05 37.11 -21.93
N THR A 656 -42.00 35.86 -21.49
CA THR A 656 -41.19 34.77 -22.05
C THR A 656 -41.58 33.47 -21.35
N TRP A 657 -42.72 32.91 -21.73
CA TRP A 657 -43.00 31.49 -21.55
C TRP A 657 -43.12 30.84 -22.93
N HIS A 658 -42.56 29.63 -23.00
CA HIS A 658 -42.33 28.84 -24.19
C HIS A 658 -43.54 28.75 -25.15
N LYS A 659 -43.22 28.75 -26.46
CA LYS A 659 -44.15 28.52 -27.58
C LYS A 659 -45.00 27.27 -27.33
N GLY A 660 -46.33 27.38 -27.41
CA GLY A 660 -47.24 26.23 -27.56
C GLY A 660 -48.61 26.34 -26.90
N TRP A 661 -48.83 27.28 -25.97
CA TRP A 661 -50.08 27.36 -25.22
C TRP A 661 -50.72 28.73 -25.34
N THR A 662 -51.99 28.78 -25.74
CA THR A 662 -52.79 30.01 -25.73
C THR A 662 -54.07 29.81 -24.91
N MET A 663 -54.48 30.89 -24.25
CA MET A 663 -55.65 30.91 -23.37
C MET A 663 -56.77 31.62 -24.12
N ASP A 664 -57.92 30.97 -24.30
CA ASP A 664 -59.04 31.58 -25.03
C ASP A 664 -59.75 32.66 -24.20
N SER A 665 -60.64 33.42 -24.84
CA SER A 665 -61.39 34.52 -24.20
C SER A 665 -62.36 34.08 -23.10
N ARG A 666 -62.48 32.77 -22.82
CA ARG A 666 -63.24 32.19 -21.69
C ARG A 666 -62.33 31.59 -20.63
N GLY A 667 -61.01 31.78 -20.73
CA GLY A 667 -60.05 31.34 -19.74
C GLY A 667 -59.73 29.84 -19.78
N LYS A 668 -60.03 29.13 -20.88
CA LYS A 668 -59.56 27.75 -21.06
C LYS A 668 -58.19 27.74 -21.73
N ILE A 669 -57.27 26.97 -21.16
CA ILE A 669 -55.95 26.71 -21.74
C ILE A 669 -56.12 25.63 -22.80
N VAL A 670 -55.79 25.96 -24.06
CA VAL A 670 -55.89 25.03 -25.18
C VAL A 670 -54.50 24.89 -25.82
N HIS A 671 -54.07 23.64 -26.05
CA HIS A 671 -52.84 23.33 -26.78
C HIS A 671 -53.09 23.57 -28.27
N GLN A 672 -52.20 24.31 -28.94
CA GLN A 672 -52.22 24.43 -30.40
C GLN A 672 -51.50 23.27 -31.07
#